data_AF-A0A9D1VST5-F1
#
_entry.id   AF-A0A9D1VST5-F1
#
_cell.length_a   1.000
_cell.length_b   1.000
_cell.length_c   1.000
_cell.angle_alpha   90.00
_cell.angle_beta   90.00
_cell.angle_gamma   90.00
#
_symmetry.space_group_name_H-M   'P 1'
#
loop_
_entity.id
_entity.type
_entity.pdbx_description
1 polymer ?
#
loop_
_entity_poly.entity_id
_entity_poly.type
_entity_poly.pdbx_seq_one_letter_code
_entity_poly.pdbx_strand_id
1 'polypeptide(L)'
;MTNIGNASGELYLESAKRKINAESRNVFICYRGMYGVGGFFAQSLYYVSLCSNFHDVILYCAPQVNKNVDFQQKSIEEMKNCKVFVPILTEEFCNCDKPDDDQVRKELIMFAHENKKSEDNITVIPVYVMVSDKNGLADRICQWFFGEENAEHSLNIRIWREIYSSGETDDQIQSALQCAMNKIKRASNYVEYRPDGEILSDKFMRILADAETALHKRPKINGGMVWIGTRYSDIEGLESEKTGDDSLFAGAITLFGEQDESKNRSAMCYSGKPEYRVDHNAIDESQDRFIFDEAVKFAAKEPEAQFYFYNQLSYYDVKKEGKSLCDVLGNRCVAVNDKELLHDLSNKSCFHKNFDSTIDGKQRLLNVKPVPYAEIGYEVLCRMFDAKKDDIQFIVQDPIASGGNGTYIMTKENENTLREKCLMQGKTYLCSVYQEFNVPVNLHAIIFRDGVVLCPGSIQVMRTDYDTIDGRSEVRRLMYRGADFLEYARIAKLPDSEENKVNKAHIEKFKSLCRGLCEEIQKKGYRGVIGIDGMIYGGEVRLLEVNCRFQASTALLNRALKGIARPSLQKINLEAWNGARADDYSYLEEVEVKYSNYSYNHIGENSHVSRVLAACEENLALPGKEGHTVCCVESDGFVDSGKRGYQDYAHLFRVVFNTNICWVNEDGGINLDECISEPVKAFRQKIESLGGLEKGEKAKDEELLALKIALLTQGVKISQQASQFLEKRGGLRPATNDAVDIRFGKSFYDVVINAPIDNKFKEFSPFDIDLEGDSLYLFYYGIKITKIDLFNTDPLENRKTHKGFLYSEVAYLSTDRLRVHVTNSCIYKKGNGRGENYSCKFCNIQKGRDKEIDDDSLREVVQAHWDEREQNGLKHFLIGGQSPEQTKSTIDKVCRIVKTICEVVGRDSTQIYAMILPPRVKDETGQDVPDEEGLKRLCGAGLDQISFNIEIFDERCAKKYMPGKGGIARKTYQDCLLAAKDVWRKSLARQGLEQAAWVVRCVRSMIILGLESQDSFRKGMQWMLDNGIQPIISLFRPLKETPLQDAVASSMIYVYKTYFYLRREISKRYERYKGIYILGPDCTCCQNNTLSLPENLL
;
A
#
# COMPACT_ATOMS: atom_id res chain seq x y z
N MET A 1 -8.87 -30.14 39.24
CA MET A 1 -7.42 -30.40 39.44
C MET A 1 -6.99 -31.58 38.59
N THR A 2 -6.32 -31.33 37.46
CA THR A 2 -5.05 -31.93 37.01
C THR A 2 -4.76 -31.45 35.58
N ASN A 3 -3.50 -31.09 35.34
CA ASN A 3 -2.98 -30.36 34.20
C ASN A 3 -3.34 -30.95 32.83
N ILE A 4 -3.95 -30.12 31.98
CA ILE A 4 -4.00 -30.29 30.53
C ILE A 4 -3.10 -29.21 29.93
N GLY A 5 -1.91 -29.58 29.47
CA GLY A 5 -0.89 -28.65 29.01
C GLY A 5 -1.02 -28.22 27.54
N ASN A 6 -2.19 -27.74 27.09
CA ASN A 6 -2.29 -27.08 25.77
C ASN A 6 -3.47 -26.09 25.72
N ALA A 7 -3.15 -24.78 25.68
CA ALA A 7 -4.09 -23.66 25.68
C ALA A 7 -5.02 -23.60 24.44
N SER A 8 -4.69 -24.30 23.36
CA SER A 8 -5.53 -24.36 22.15
C SER A 8 -6.81 -25.17 22.36
N GLY A 9 -6.78 -26.23 23.17
CA GLY A 9 -7.95 -27.09 23.40
C GLY A 9 -9.07 -26.42 24.22
N GLU A 10 -8.71 -25.55 25.17
CA GLU A 10 -9.67 -24.83 26.00
C GLU A 10 -10.45 -23.76 25.21
N LEU A 11 -9.78 -23.05 24.30
CA LEU A 11 -10.39 -22.04 23.41
C LEU A 11 -11.44 -22.63 22.46
N TYR A 12 -11.18 -23.80 21.88
CA TYR A 12 -12.16 -24.48 21.02
C TYR A 12 -13.37 -24.99 21.81
N LEU A 13 -13.15 -25.47 23.05
CA LEU A 13 -14.24 -25.94 23.91
C LEU A 13 -15.12 -24.80 24.43
N GLU A 14 -14.52 -23.65 24.77
CA GLU A 14 -15.26 -22.44 25.16
C GLU A 14 -16.05 -21.85 23.98
N SER A 15 -15.46 -21.80 22.79
CA SER A 15 -16.11 -21.31 21.58
C SER A 15 -17.30 -22.20 21.18
N ALA A 16 -17.14 -23.53 21.22
CA ALA A 16 -18.23 -24.48 20.98
C ALA A 16 -19.35 -24.36 22.03
N LYS A 17 -19.01 -24.24 23.32
CA LYS A 17 -20.00 -24.03 24.39
C LYS A 17 -20.75 -22.71 24.27
N ARG A 18 -20.08 -21.62 23.90
CA ARG A 18 -20.73 -20.30 23.67
C ARG A 18 -21.68 -20.35 22.48
N LYS A 19 -21.31 -21.04 21.41
CA LYS A 19 -22.16 -21.21 20.22
C LYS A 19 -23.38 -22.10 20.50
N ILE A 20 -23.21 -23.16 21.30
CA ILE A 20 -24.29 -24.08 21.70
C ILE A 20 -25.26 -23.43 22.71
N ASN A 21 -24.77 -22.60 23.64
CA ASN A 21 -25.63 -21.94 24.65
C ASN A 21 -26.38 -20.70 24.12
N ALA A 22 -25.92 -20.07 23.04
CA ALA A 22 -26.54 -18.86 22.49
C ALA A 22 -27.84 -19.12 21.71
N GLU A 23 -28.10 -20.38 21.33
CA GLU A 23 -29.30 -20.82 20.63
C GLU A 23 -29.99 -21.84 21.54
N SER A 24 -31.11 -21.51 22.19
CA SER A 24 -31.77 -22.38 23.19
C SER A 24 -32.11 -23.76 22.59
N ARG A 25 -31.22 -24.75 22.78
CA ARG A 25 -31.28 -26.08 22.17
C ARG A 25 -30.93 -27.15 23.21
N ASN A 26 -31.75 -28.19 23.32
CA ASN A 26 -31.54 -29.29 24.25
C ASN A 26 -30.41 -30.21 23.75
N VAL A 27 -29.17 -29.96 24.18
CA VAL A 27 -28.03 -30.85 23.93
C VAL A 27 -27.65 -31.54 25.24
N PHE A 28 -27.92 -32.84 25.36
CA PHE A 28 -27.49 -33.65 26.50
C PHE A 28 -26.12 -34.27 26.21
N ILE A 29 -25.11 -33.88 27.00
CA ILE A 29 -23.74 -34.39 26.89
C ILE A 29 -23.42 -35.20 28.16
N CYS A 30 -23.33 -36.52 28.04
CA CYS A 30 -22.90 -37.38 29.14
C CYS A 30 -21.41 -37.73 28.96
N TYR A 31 -20.53 -37.22 29.83
CA TYR A 31 -19.09 -37.49 29.79
C TYR A 31 -18.58 -37.97 31.15
N ARG A 32 -17.83 -39.09 31.17
CA ARG A 32 -17.09 -39.55 32.36
C ARG A 32 -15.66 -39.94 31.98
N GLY A 33 -14.73 -39.01 32.24
CA GLY A 33 -13.29 -39.17 32.44
C GLY A 33 -12.48 -40.08 31.51
N MET A 34 -11.73 -39.48 30.57
CA MET A 34 -10.54 -40.08 29.95
C MET A 34 -9.41 -39.04 29.85
N TYR A 35 -8.19 -39.40 30.25
CA TYR A 35 -6.99 -38.58 30.03
C TYR A 35 -6.48 -38.79 28.61
N GLY A 36 -6.31 -37.70 27.83
CA GLY A 36 -5.43 -37.70 26.65
C GLY A 36 -6.06 -37.45 25.26
N VAL A 37 -7.38 -37.33 25.10
CA VAL A 37 -8.04 -37.26 23.77
C VAL A 37 -8.76 -35.92 23.48
N GLY A 38 -8.49 -34.88 24.29
CA GLY A 38 -9.26 -33.63 24.29
C GLY A 38 -9.31 -32.85 22.96
N GLY A 39 -8.28 -32.94 22.11
CA GLY A 39 -8.21 -32.22 20.84
C GLY A 39 -9.16 -32.76 19.76
N PHE A 40 -9.29 -34.09 19.66
CA PHE A 40 -10.19 -34.74 18.69
C PHE A 40 -11.66 -34.56 19.05
N PHE A 41 -11.97 -34.55 20.35
CA PHE A 41 -13.32 -34.34 20.86
C PHE A 41 -13.83 -32.93 20.55
N ALA A 42 -12.94 -31.92 20.67
CA ALA A 42 -13.24 -30.53 20.35
C ALA A 42 -13.49 -30.30 18.84
N GLN A 43 -12.69 -30.95 17.98
CA GLN A 43 -12.88 -30.89 16.52
C GLN A 43 -14.18 -31.57 16.06
N SER A 44 -14.57 -32.68 16.70
CA SER A 44 -15.81 -33.39 16.39
C SER A 44 -17.04 -32.57 16.80
N LEU A 45 -17.00 -31.91 17.97
CA LEU A 45 -18.02 -30.94 18.41
C LEU A 45 -18.11 -29.73 17.47
N TYR A 46 -16.97 -29.23 16.97
CA TYR A 46 -16.94 -28.13 15.99
C TYR A 46 -17.60 -28.54 14.67
N TYR A 47 -17.33 -29.75 14.17
CA TYR A 47 -17.97 -30.27 12.96
C TYR A 47 -19.48 -30.46 13.10
N VAL A 48 -19.93 -30.99 14.25
CA VAL A 48 -21.37 -31.11 14.55
C VAL A 48 -22.04 -29.72 14.62
N SER A 49 -21.34 -28.69 15.13
CA SER A 49 -21.83 -27.31 15.17
C SER A 49 -21.94 -26.63 13.80
N LEU A 50 -21.27 -27.15 12.76
CA LEU A 50 -21.30 -26.64 11.39
C LEU A 50 -22.44 -27.26 10.55
N CYS A 51 -23.02 -28.38 10.98
CA CYS A 51 -24.13 -29.04 10.29
C CYS A 51 -25.48 -28.54 10.82
N SER A 52 -25.87 -27.34 10.41
CA SER A 52 -26.98 -26.56 10.96
C SER A 52 -28.37 -26.97 10.46
N ASN A 53 -28.86 -28.20 10.72
CA ASN A 53 -30.25 -28.59 10.40
C ASN A 53 -30.88 -29.74 11.24
N PHE A 54 -30.30 -30.14 12.38
CA PHE A 54 -30.88 -31.23 13.21
C PHE A 54 -31.46 -30.70 14.52
N HIS A 55 -32.66 -31.14 14.90
CA HIS A 55 -33.42 -30.57 16.03
C HIS A 55 -33.30 -31.29 17.38
N ASP A 56 -32.65 -32.46 17.46
CA ASP A 56 -32.31 -33.10 18.74
C ASP A 56 -31.05 -33.97 18.54
N VAL A 57 -29.95 -33.67 19.24
CA VAL A 57 -28.67 -34.41 19.11
C VAL A 57 -28.17 -34.82 20.49
N ILE A 58 -28.01 -36.13 20.70
CA ILE A 58 -27.34 -36.70 21.88
C ILE A 58 -26.01 -37.30 21.42
N LEU A 59 -24.91 -36.81 21.99
CA LEU A 59 -23.57 -37.35 21.77
C LEU A 59 -23.22 -38.31 22.92
N TYR A 60 -23.10 -39.60 22.61
CA TYR A 60 -22.72 -40.63 23.58
C TYR A 60 -21.29 -41.12 23.32
N CYS A 61 -20.42 -40.97 24.31
CA CYS A 61 -19.08 -41.55 24.30
C CYS A 61 -19.05 -42.66 25.36
N ALA A 62 -18.96 -43.92 24.93
CA ALA A 62 -18.93 -45.04 25.87
C ALA A 62 -17.68 -44.95 26.76
N PRO A 63 -17.80 -45.00 28.10
CA PRO A 63 -16.62 -45.14 28.94
C PRO A 63 -16.05 -46.55 28.82
N GLN A 64 -14.74 -46.69 29.06
CA GLN A 64 -14.11 -48.01 29.24
C GLN A 64 -15.00 -48.88 30.13
N VAL A 65 -15.39 -50.05 29.63
CA VAL A 65 -16.18 -51.03 30.37
C VAL A 65 -15.30 -51.55 31.50
N ASN A 66 -15.35 -50.88 32.65
CA ASN A 66 -14.84 -51.46 33.87
C ASN A 66 -15.83 -52.55 34.28
N LYS A 67 -15.33 -53.78 34.33
CA LYS A 67 -16.08 -55.00 34.63
C LYS A 67 -17.04 -54.78 35.81
N ASN A 68 -18.32 -55.12 35.63
CA ASN A 68 -19.43 -55.08 36.60
C ASN A 68 -20.35 -53.86 36.56
N VAL A 69 -20.88 -53.51 35.38
CA VAL A 69 -22.19 -52.85 35.31
C VAL A 69 -23.02 -53.55 34.25
N ASP A 70 -24.10 -54.19 34.70
CA ASP A 70 -25.15 -54.78 33.87
C ASP A 70 -25.66 -53.70 32.89
N PHE A 71 -25.40 -53.89 31.60
CA PHE A 71 -25.97 -53.09 30.53
C PHE A 71 -27.45 -53.47 30.41
N GLN A 72 -28.30 -53.01 31.34
CA GLN A 72 -29.72 -53.37 31.34
C GLN A 72 -30.45 -52.68 30.18
N GLN A 73 -31.38 -53.43 29.56
CA GLN A 73 -32.26 -53.10 28.42
C GLN A 73 -32.82 -51.67 28.38
N LYS A 74 -32.87 -50.96 29.51
CA LYS A 74 -33.34 -49.57 29.63
C LYS A 74 -32.57 -48.58 28.74
N SER A 75 -31.26 -48.77 28.54
CA SER A 75 -30.44 -47.90 27.67
C SER A 75 -30.76 -48.08 26.19
N ILE A 76 -31.21 -49.27 25.78
CA ILE A 76 -31.60 -49.57 24.40
C ILE A 76 -33.00 -49.02 24.10
N GLU A 77 -33.93 -49.08 25.05
CA GLU A 77 -35.25 -48.44 24.91
C GLU A 77 -35.15 -46.90 24.84
N GLU A 78 -34.23 -46.29 25.58
CA GLU A 78 -33.95 -44.86 25.46
C GLU A 78 -33.31 -44.49 24.11
N MET A 79 -32.43 -45.35 23.56
CA MET A 79 -31.85 -45.16 22.22
C MET A 79 -32.87 -45.31 21.08
N LYS A 80 -33.91 -46.14 21.24
CA LYS A 80 -34.95 -46.37 20.23
C LYS A 80 -35.86 -45.16 19.96
N ASN A 81 -35.91 -44.18 20.86
CA ASN A 81 -36.75 -42.98 20.70
C ASN A 81 -35.99 -41.76 20.13
N CYS A 82 -34.74 -41.94 19.67
CA CYS A 82 -33.86 -40.84 19.23
C CYS A 82 -33.78 -40.70 17.70
N LYS A 83 -33.80 -39.47 17.18
CA LYS A 83 -33.73 -39.18 15.72
C LYS A 83 -32.32 -39.06 15.14
N VAL A 84 -31.27 -38.92 15.95
CA VAL A 84 -29.87 -38.87 15.48
C VAL A 84 -28.98 -39.58 16.49
N PHE A 85 -28.21 -40.57 16.03
CA PHE A 85 -27.25 -41.33 16.83
C PHE A 85 -25.85 -41.28 16.19
N VAL A 86 -24.84 -40.89 16.96
CA VAL A 86 -23.43 -40.83 16.52
C VAL A 86 -22.57 -41.62 17.52
N PRO A 87 -22.17 -42.86 17.19
CA PRO A 87 -21.25 -43.62 18.02
C PRO A 87 -19.82 -43.16 17.78
N ILE A 88 -19.10 -42.79 18.85
CA ILE A 88 -17.66 -42.56 18.80
C ILE A 88 -16.96 -43.84 19.28
N LEU A 89 -16.43 -44.62 18.36
CA LEU A 89 -15.64 -45.82 18.66
C LEU A 89 -14.18 -45.42 18.80
N THR A 90 -13.57 -45.63 19.96
CA THR A 90 -12.15 -45.37 20.19
C THR A 90 -11.31 -46.57 19.74
N GLU A 91 -10.01 -46.34 19.45
CA GLU A 91 -9.05 -47.33 18.95
C GLU A 91 -9.00 -48.63 19.80
N GLU A 92 -9.24 -48.55 21.11
CA GLU A 92 -9.31 -49.71 22.02
C GLU A 92 -10.56 -50.60 21.82
N PHE A 93 -11.67 -50.05 21.30
CA PHE A 93 -12.89 -50.82 21.02
C PHE A 93 -12.73 -51.72 19.79
N CYS A 94 -11.77 -51.40 18.92
CA CYS A 94 -11.43 -52.21 17.74
C CYS A 94 -10.45 -53.36 18.04
N ASN A 95 -9.89 -53.42 19.26
CA ASN A 95 -8.79 -54.32 19.64
C ASN A 95 -9.17 -55.41 20.67
N CYS A 96 -10.45 -55.78 20.85
CA CYS A 96 -10.82 -56.87 21.76
C CYS A 96 -11.02 -58.22 21.04
N ASP A 97 -10.10 -59.17 21.28
CA ASP A 97 -10.12 -60.55 20.77
C ASP A 97 -11.02 -61.51 21.60
N LYS A 98 -12.14 -61.05 22.17
CA LYS A 98 -13.04 -61.90 22.96
C LYS A 98 -14.43 -62.08 22.34
N PRO A 99 -15.02 -63.29 22.37
CA PRO A 99 -16.26 -63.61 21.65
C PRO A 99 -17.48 -62.77 22.05
N ASP A 100 -17.58 -62.34 23.32
CA ASP A 100 -18.76 -61.62 23.82
C ASP A 100 -18.82 -60.15 23.36
N ASP A 101 -17.68 -59.53 23.03
CA ASP A 101 -17.62 -58.16 22.48
C ASP A 101 -17.94 -58.14 20.97
N ASP A 102 -17.71 -59.25 20.26
CA ASP A 102 -18.05 -59.41 18.84
C ASP A 102 -19.58 -59.49 18.65
N GLN A 103 -20.32 -59.99 19.65
CA GLN A 103 -21.78 -59.99 19.70
C GLN A 103 -22.32 -58.56 19.81
N VAL A 104 -21.79 -57.75 20.73
CA VAL A 104 -22.18 -56.33 20.90
C VAL A 104 -21.83 -55.50 19.66
N ARG A 105 -20.67 -55.78 19.04
CA ARG A 105 -20.25 -55.17 17.77
C ARG A 105 -21.19 -55.51 16.62
N LYS A 106 -21.57 -56.79 16.49
CA LYS A 106 -22.54 -57.25 15.49
C LYS A 106 -23.93 -56.67 15.75
N GLU A 107 -24.37 -56.58 16.99
CA GLU A 107 -25.67 -56.00 17.36
C GLU A 107 -25.72 -54.48 17.10
N LEU A 108 -24.65 -53.74 17.35
CA LEU A 108 -24.57 -52.30 17.02
C LEU A 108 -24.53 -52.03 15.51
N ILE A 109 -23.79 -52.86 14.76
CA ILE A 109 -23.74 -52.78 13.29
C ILE A 109 -25.09 -53.19 12.68
N MET A 110 -25.72 -54.26 13.20
CA MET A 110 -27.07 -54.67 12.80
C MET A 110 -28.11 -53.60 13.14
N PHE A 111 -28.06 -53.00 14.33
CA PHE A 111 -28.95 -51.91 14.72
C PHE A 111 -28.80 -50.70 13.78
N ALA A 112 -27.58 -50.33 13.38
CA ALA A 112 -27.33 -49.28 12.40
C ALA A 112 -27.80 -49.64 10.97
N HIS A 113 -27.79 -50.93 10.62
CA HIS A 113 -28.20 -51.43 9.31
C HIS A 113 -29.72 -51.63 9.20
N GLU A 114 -30.38 -52.07 10.27
CA GLU A 114 -31.83 -52.28 10.36
C GLU A 114 -32.58 -50.95 10.44
N ASN A 115 -32.08 -49.96 11.19
CA ASN A 115 -32.69 -48.61 11.25
C ASN A 115 -32.40 -47.73 10.02
N LYS A 116 -31.49 -48.15 9.11
CA LYS A 116 -31.36 -47.55 7.76
C LYS A 116 -32.50 -47.95 6.82
N LYS A 117 -33.29 -48.97 7.18
CA LYS A 117 -34.38 -49.52 6.35
C LYS A 117 -35.78 -49.13 6.83
N SER A 118 -35.93 -48.50 8.00
CA SER A 118 -37.23 -47.95 8.44
C SER A 118 -37.41 -46.52 7.96
N GLU A 119 -38.59 -46.20 7.42
CA GLU A 119 -38.97 -44.88 6.89
C GLU A 119 -39.03 -43.74 7.94
N ASP A 120 -38.73 -44.03 9.20
CA ASP A 120 -38.62 -43.02 10.26
C ASP A 120 -37.21 -42.42 10.29
N ASN A 121 -37.12 -41.13 9.93
CA ASN A 121 -35.93 -40.28 9.82
C ASN A 121 -34.92 -40.40 10.99
N ILE A 122 -34.09 -41.44 11.00
CA ILE A 122 -32.89 -41.53 11.83
C ILE A 122 -31.65 -41.36 10.95
N THR A 123 -30.99 -40.21 11.03
CA THR A 123 -29.71 -39.97 10.33
C THR A 123 -28.58 -40.50 11.19
N VAL A 124 -27.97 -41.62 10.79
CA VAL A 124 -26.73 -42.14 11.39
C VAL A 124 -25.54 -41.54 10.63
N ILE A 125 -24.70 -40.75 11.33
CA ILE A 125 -23.45 -40.22 10.75
C ILE A 125 -22.30 -41.14 11.18
N PRO A 126 -21.74 -41.97 10.28
CA PRO A 126 -20.56 -42.76 10.60
C PRO A 126 -19.33 -41.84 10.61
N VAL A 127 -18.72 -41.65 11.79
CA VAL A 127 -17.40 -41.04 11.90
C VAL A 127 -16.36 -42.14 11.74
N TYR A 128 -15.70 -42.19 10.58
CA TYR A 128 -14.63 -43.15 10.32
C TYR A 128 -13.34 -42.67 10.99
N VAL A 129 -12.81 -43.49 11.91
CA VAL A 129 -11.52 -43.24 12.58
C VAL A 129 -10.38 -43.60 11.64
N MET A 130 -9.40 -42.70 11.53
CA MET A 130 -8.17 -42.90 10.76
C MET A 130 -7.45 -44.17 11.19
N VAL A 131 -7.36 -45.15 10.29
CA VAL A 131 -6.50 -46.32 10.49
C VAL A 131 -5.09 -45.92 10.10
N SER A 132 -4.19 -45.77 11.07
CA SER A 132 -2.77 -45.66 10.76
C SER A 132 -2.28 -46.97 10.11
N ASP A 133 -1.49 -46.87 9.04
CA ASP A 133 -0.89 -47.97 8.25
C ASP A 133 0.15 -48.78 9.07
N LYS A 134 -0.23 -49.27 10.25
CA LYS A 134 0.63 -50.09 11.11
C LYS A 134 0.62 -51.58 10.73
N ASN A 135 -0.29 -52.00 9.84
CA ASN A 135 -0.51 -53.41 9.50
C ASN A 135 -0.01 -53.83 8.11
N GLY A 136 0.67 -52.97 7.34
CA GLY A 136 1.26 -53.36 6.05
C GLY A 136 0.24 -53.89 5.04
N LEU A 137 -1.00 -53.37 5.06
CA LEU A 137 -2.06 -53.82 4.15
C LEU A 137 -1.75 -53.42 2.70
N ALA A 138 -1.17 -52.23 2.50
CA ALA A 138 -0.69 -51.78 1.19
C ALA A 138 0.43 -52.69 0.66
N ASP A 139 1.36 -53.11 1.54
CA ASP A 139 2.45 -54.01 1.17
C ASP A 139 1.94 -55.41 0.82
N ARG A 140 0.90 -55.91 1.53
CA ARG A 140 0.26 -57.19 1.24
C ARG A 140 -0.57 -57.19 -0.05
N ILE A 141 -1.25 -56.10 -0.36
CA ILE A 141 -1.95 -55.93 -1.65
C ILE A 141 -0.94 -55.89 -2.80
N CYS A 142 0.21 -55.24 -2.63
CA CYS A 142 1.30 -55.27 -3.61
C CYS A 142 1.91 -56.67 -3.77
N GLN A 143 2.22 -57.36 -2.69
CA GLN A 143 2.72 -58.75 -2.76
C GLN A 143 1.72 -59.68 -3.46
N TRP A 144 0.42 -59.44 -3.28
CA TRP A 144 -0.62 -60.17 -3.99
C TRP A 144 -0.69 -59.79 -5.48
N PHE A 145 -0.68 -58.50 -5.84
CA PHE A 145 -0.76 -58.07 -7.25
C PHE A 145 0.48 -58.42 -8.09
N PHE A 146 1.66 -58.47 -7.46
CA PHE A 146 2.96 -58.64 -8.12
C PHE A 146 3.69 -59.94 -7.74
N GLY A 147 3.05 -60.84 -6.99
CA GLY A 147 3.57 -62.19 -6.75
C GLY A 147 3.50 -63.05 -8.01
N GLU A 148 4.47 -63.94 -8.21
CA GLU A 148 4.57 -64.82 -9.39
C GLU A 148 3.27 -65.59 -9.67
N GLU A 149 2.50 -65.94 -8.64
CA GLU A 149 1.23 -66.68 -8.75
C GLU A 149 0.08 -65.86 -9.37
N ASN A 150 0.13 -64.52 -9.35
CA ASN A 150 -0.92 -63.64 -9.90
C ASN A 150 -0.48 -62.87 -11.17
N ALA A 151 0.75 -63.12 -11.64
CA ALA A 151 1.27 -62.56 -12.89
C ALA A 151 0.52 -63.07 -14.13
N GLU A 152 -0.15 -64.23 -14.05
CA GLU A 152 -0.89 -64.84 -15.16
C GLU A 152 -2.31 -64.27 -15.37
N HIS A 153 -2.78 -63.38 -14.49
CA HIS A 153 -4.07 -62.71 -14.68
C HIS A 153 -4.01 -61.76 -15.89
N SER A 154 -4.93 -61.89 -16.84
CA SER A 154 -4.90 -61.24 -18.16
C SER A 154 -4.74 -59.72 -18.15
N LEU A 155 -5.15 -59.05 -17.07
CA LEU A 155 -4.99 -57.61 -16.87
C LEU A 155 -3.56 -57.24 -16.45
N ASN A 156 -2.92 -58.05 -15.60
CA ASN A 156 -1.56 -57.83 -15.11
C ASN A 156 -0.53 -58.07 -16.21
N ILE A 157 -0.73 -59.08 -17.06
CA ILE A 157 0.11 -59.34 -18.24
C ILE A 157 0.17 -58.13 -19.18
N ARG A 158 -0.95 -57.40 -19.34
CA ARG A 158 -1.03 -56.25 -20.23
C ARG A 158 -0.22 -55.06 -19.70
N ILE A 159 -0.35 -54.78 -18.40
CA ILE A 159 0.43 -53.75 -17.70
C ILE A 159 1.93 -54.10 -17.71
N TRP A 160 2.29 -55.36 -17.43
CA TRP A 160 3.68 -55.83 -17.47
C TRP A 160 4.31 -55.74 -18.86
N ARG A 161 3.56 -56.06 -19.93
CA ARG A 161 4.05 -55.92 -21.31
C ARG A 161 4.27 -54.47 -21.72
N GLU A 162 3.40 -53.55 -21.31
CA GLU A 162 3.55 -52.12 -21.63
C GLU A 162 4.75 -51.51 -20.89
N ILE A 163 4.96 -51.85 -19.62
CA ILE A 163 6.12 -51.40 -18.81
C ILE A 163 7.45 -51.93 -19.37
N TYR A 164 7.54 -53.20 -19.79
CA TYR A 164 8.78 -53.73 -20.38
C TYR A 164 9.00 -53.30 -21.83
N SER A 165 7.95 -52.91 -22.56
CA SER A 165 8.07 -52.43 -23.94
C SER A 165 8.57 -50.97 -24.07
N SER A 166 8.53 -50.19 -22.98
CA SER A 166 8.93 -48.78 -22.97
C SER A 166 10.45 -48.56 -22.79
N GLY A 167 11.22 -49.61 -22.45
CA GLY A 167 12.67 -49.56 -22.33
C GLY A 167 13.20 -48.80 -21.09
N GLU A 168 12.36 -48.60 -20.07
CA GLU A 168 12.78 -47.98 -18.81
C GLU A 168 13.62 -48.92 -17.93
N THR A 169 14.50 -48.35 -17.10
CA THR A 169 15.35 -49.15 -16.19
C THR A 169 14.58 -49.57 -14.93
N ASP A 170 14.97 -50.70 -14.31
CA ASP A 170 14.30 -51.24 -13.11
C ASP A 170 14.20 -50.20 -11.96
N ASP A 171 15.19 -49.30 -11.84
CA ASP A 171 15.20 -48.22 -10.86
C ASP A 171 14.16 -47.11 -11.13
N GLN A 172 13.88 -46.82 -12.42
CA GLN A 172 12.88 -45.82 -12.83
C GLN A 172 11.47 -46.34 -12.57
N ILE A 173 11.25 -47.62 -12.88
CA ILE A 173 10.01 -48.34 -12.59
C ILE A 173 9.77 -48.37 -11.08
N GLN A 174 10.78 -48.71 -10.27
CA GLN A 174 10.68 -48.68 -8.80
C GLN A 174 10.33 -47.30 -8.23
N SER A 175 10.95 -46.23 -8.73
CA SER A 175 10.73 -44.87 -8.21
C SER A 175 9.34 -44.33 -8.54
N ALA A 176 8.84 -44.61 -9.75
CA ALA A 176 7.47 -44.28 -10.15
C ALA A 176 6.44 -45.08 -9.35
N LEU A 177 6.71 -46.37 -9.11
CA LEU A 177 5.89 -47.25 -8.25
C LEU A 177 5.84 -46.71 -6.82
N GLN A 178 6.97 -46.29 -6.25
CA GLN A 178 7.01 -45.71 -4.90
C GLN A 178 6.21 -44.41 -4.81
N CYS A 179 6.21 -43.58 -5.86
CA CYS A 179 5.41 -42.36 -5.93
C CYS A 179 3.90 -42.65 -6.03
N ALA A 180 3.51 -43.61 -6.87
CA ALA A 180 2.13 -44.10 -6.96
C ALA A 180 1.67 -44.71 -5.62
N MET A 181 2.52 -45.48 -4.96
CA MET A 181 2.27 -46.02 -3.62
C MET A 181 2.08 -44.94 -2.57
N ASN A 182 2.86 -43.86 -2.61
CA ASN A 182 2.68 -42.72 -1.71
C ASN A 182 1.35 -41.99 -1.96
N LYS A 183 0.90 -41.92 -3.22
CA LYS A 183 -0.42 -41.38 -3.58
C LYS A 183 -1.57 -42.31 -3.17
N ILE A 184 -1.42 -43.62 -3.33
CA ILE A 184 -2.37 -44.64 -2.85
C ILE A 184 -2.45 -44.63 -1.31
N LYS A 185 -1.32 -44.54 -0.60
CA LYS A 185 -1.27 -44.33 0.86
C LYS A 185 -2.04 -43.09 1.28
N ARG A 186 -1.94 -41.98 0.54
CA ARG A 186 -2.74 -40.76 0.79
C ARG A 186 -4.23 -40.91 0.43
N ALA A 187 -4.57 -41.73 -0.57
CA ALA A 187 -5.94 -41.96 -1.02
C ALA A 187 -6.68 -43.07 -0.26
N SER A 188 -5.96 -43.89 0.53
CA SER A 188 -6.44 -45.06 1.27
C SER A 188 -7.53 -44.79 2.33
N ASN A 189 -7.92 -43.52 2.52
CA ASN A 189 -9.03 -43.11 3.39
C ASN A 189 -10.44 -43.44 2.84
N TYR A 190 -10.58 -44.06 1.66
CA TYR A 190 -11.88 -44.24 0.98
C TYR A 190 -12.07 -45.57 0.22
N VAL A 191 -11.39 -46.66 0.60
CA VAL A 191 -11.58 -47.96 -0.09
C VAL A 191 -12.58 -48.82 0.66
N GLU A 192 -13.75 -49.04 0.06
CA GLU A 192 -14.78 -49.97 0.55
C GLU A 192 -14.40 -51.40 0.17
N TYR A 193 -14.34 -52.31 1.14
CA TYR A 193 -14.03 -53.72 0.92
C TYR A 193 -15.33 -54.52 0.83
N ARG A 194 -15.55 -55.26 -0.27
CA ARG A 194 -16.61 -56.29 -0.31
C ARG A 194 -16.05 -57.67 0.03
N PRO A 195 -16.82 -58.54 0.72
CA PRO A 195 -16.32 -59.84 1.21
C PRO A 195 -15.99 -60.88 0.12
N ASP A 196 -16.23 -60.58 -1.15
CA ASP A 196 -16.07 -61.48 -2.29
C ASP A 196 -14.80 -61.23 -3.12
N GLY A 197 -13.92 -60.31 -2.71
CA GLY A 197 -12.58 -60.18 -3.27
C GLY A 197 -12.46 -59.44 -4.61
N GLU A 198 -13.55 -58.89 -5.16
CA GLU A 198 -13.47 -57.98 -6.31
C GLU A 198 -13.26 -56.53 -5.85
N ILE A 199 -12.06 -56.00 -6.08
CA ILE A 199 -11.76 -54.56 -5.96
C ILE A 199 -12.41 -53.84 -7.15
N LEU A 200 -13.64 -53.37 -6.98
CA LEU A 200 -14.25 -52.41 -7.90
C LEU A 200 -14.21 -51.01 -7.29
N SER A 201 -13.23 -50.22 -7.70
CA SER A 201 -13.51 -48.80 -7.84
C SER A 201 -12.86 -48.26 -9.11
N ASP A 202 -13.68 -47.65 -9.96
CA ASP A 202 -13.25 -46.76 -11.05
C ASP A 202 -12.26 -45.69 -10.57
N LYS A 203 -12.23 -45.43 -9.25
CA LYS A 203 -11.30 -44.53 -8.57
C LYS A 203 -9.88 -45.10 -8.48
N PHE A 204 -9.73 -46.40 -8.21
CA PHE A 204 -8.42 -47.08 -8.24
C PHE A 204 -7.90 -47.19 -9.68
N MET A 205 -8.77 -47.54 -10.63
CA MET A 205 -8.43 -47.56 -12.05
C MET A 205 -8.13 -46.15 -12.60
N ARG A 206 -8.79 -45.10 -12.10
CA ARG A 206 -8.42 -43.70 -12.38
C ARG A 206 -7.10 -43.31 -11.73
N ILE A 207 -6.80 -43.74 -10.51
CA ILE A 207 -5.49 -43.48 -9.87
C ILE A 207 -4.37 -44.16 -10.64
N LEU A 208 -4.58 -45.38 -11.14
CA LEU A 208 -3.64 -46.07 -12.02
C LEU A 208 -3.52 -45.39 -13.38
N ALA A 209 -4.63 -44.98 -14.01
CA ALA A 209 -4.61 -44.21 -15.25
C ALA A 209 -3.98 -42.82 -15.07
N ASP A 210 -4.15 -42.18 -13.92
CA ASP A 210 -3.53 -40.91 -13.56
C ASP A 210 -2.04 -41.09 -13.23
N ALA A 211 -1.64 -42.25 -12.68
CA ALA A 211 -0.25 -42.64 -12.47
C ALA A 211 0.45 -42.98 -13.80
N GLU A 212 -0.23 -43.68 -14.69
CA GLU A 212 0.18 -43.93 -16.08
C GLU A 212 0.29 -42.62 -16.86
N THR A 213 -0.67 -41.71 -16.68
CA THR A 213 -0.64 -40.34 -17.20
C THR A 213 0.49 -39.53 -16.56
N ALA A 214 0.84 -39.73 -15.30
CA ALA A 214 1.97 -39.06 -14.64
C ALA A 214 3.34 -39.64 -15.08
N LEU A 215 3.40 -40.94 -15.42
CA LEU A 215 4.53 -41.59 -16.09
C LEU A 215 4.70 -41.07 -17.52
N HIS A 216 3.60 -40.87 -18.25
CA HIS A 216 3.60 -40.36 -19.63
C HIS A 216 3.63 -38.82 -19.75
N LYS A 217 3.39 -38.08 -18.66
CA LYS A 217 3.43 -36.60 -18.58
C LYS A 217 4.57 -36.08 -17.70
N ARG A 218 5.76 -36.69 -17.75
CA ARG A 218 6.93 -35.79 -17.76
C ARG A 218 6.86 -35.08 -19.10
N PRO A 219 6.71 -33.75 -19.18
CA PRO A 219 6.91 -33.09 -20.45
C PRO A 219 8.30 -33.52 -20.91
N LYS A 220 8.37 -34.34 -21.97
CA LYS A 220 9.60 -34.48 -22.76
C LYS A 220 9.86 -33.09 -23.29
N ILE A 221 10.73 -32.35 -22.62
CA ILE A 221 11.25 -31.11 -23.17
C ILE A 221 12.23 -31.53 -24.25
N ASN A 222 11.73 -31.68 -25.47
CA ASN A 222 12.62 -31.63 -26.63
C ASN A 222 13.06 -30.16 -26.80
N GLY A 223 14.19 -29.76 -26.18
CA GLY A 223 14.91 -28.52 -26.51
C GLY A 223 14.25 -27.19 -26.12
N GLY A 224 13.67 -27.07 -24.93
CA GLY A 224 13.03 -25.84 -24.42
C GLY A 224 14.00 -24.86 -23.74
N MET A 225 13.58 -23.60 -23.60
CA MET A 225 14.38 -22.52 -23.02
C MET A 225 14.16 -22.35 -21.52
N VAL A 226 15.24 -22.13 -20.76
CA VAL A 226 15.26 -22.01 -19.30
C VAL A 226 15.60 -20.57 -18.93
N TRP A 227 14.74 -19.96 -18.12
CA TRP A 227 14.99 -18.64 -17.57
C TRP A 227 15.93 -18.70 -16.36
N ILE A 228 16.92 -17.82 -16.29
CA ILE A 228 17.74 -17.60 -15.09
C ILE A 228 17.59 -16.15 -14.66
N GLY A 229 17.00 -15.90 -13.49
CA GLY A 229 16.70 -14.53 -13.07
C GLY A 229 16.50 -14.32 -11.57
N THR A 230 16.13 -13.09 -11.19
CA THR A 230 15.97 -12.75 -9.76
C THR A 230 14.65 -13.27 -9.23
N ARG A 231 13.54 -12.98 -9.92
CA ARG A 231 12.18 -13.33 -9.49
C ARG A 231 11.46 -14.13 -10.54
N TYR A 232 10.58 -15.00 -10.10
CA TYR A 232 9.68 -15.74 -10.97
C TYR A 232 8.61 -14.82 -11.61
N SER A 233 8.09 -13.85 -10.85
CA SER A 233 7.12 -12.87 -11.37
C SER A 233 7.61 -12.06 -12.57
N ASP A 234 8.92 -11.96 -12.81
CA ASP A 234 9.47 -11.26 -13.97
C ASP A 234 9.19 -11.98 -15.31
N ILE A 235 8.78 -13.25 -15.28
CA ILE A 235 8.38 -14.07 -16.45
C ILE A 235 6.97 -14.66 -16.34
N GLU A 236 6.15 -14.18 -15.40
CA GLU A 236 4.81 -14.74 -15.17
C GLU A 236 3.96 -14.69 -16.45
N GLY A 237 3.43 -15.84 -16.86
CA GLY A 237 2.60 -15.97 -18.05
C GLY A 237 3.36 -16.22 -19.35
N LEU A 238 4.68 -16.37 -19.30
CA LEU A 238 5.53 -16.76 -20.44
C LEU A 238 5.91 -18.25 -20.42
N GLU A 239 5.27 -19.06 -19.58
CA GLU A 239 5.58 -20.47 -19.41
C GLU A 239 4.73 -21.39 -20.31
N SER A 240 5.31 -22.50 -20.74
CA SER A 240 4.72 -23.48 -21.68
C SER A 240 3.44 -24.19 -21.27
N GLU A 241 3.01 -24.04 -20.03
CA GLU A 241 1.77 -24.64 -19.53
C GLU A 241 0.50 -23.88 -19.93
N LYS A 242 0.63 -22.64 -20.41
CA LYS A 242 -0.51 -21.84 -20.91
C LYS A 242 -0.52 -21.92 -22.43
N THR A 243 -1.55 -22.53 -22.99
CA THR A 243 -1.73 -22.84 -24.43
C THR A 243 -1.98 -21.59 -25.30
N GLY A 244 -1.03 -20.66 -25.34
CA GLY A 244 -1.06 -19.47 -26.21
C GLY A 244 0.28 -19.24 -26.91
N ASP A 245 0.25 -18.49 -28.03
CA ASP A 245 1.39 -18.20 -28.93
C ASP A 245 2.59 -17.45 -28.30
N ASP A 246 2.55 -17.12 -27.00
CA ASP A 246 3.57 -16.35 -26.27
C ASP A 246 4.31 -17.14 -25.17
N SER A 247 4.06 -18.45 -25.05
CA SER A 247 4.90 -19.33 -24.23
C SER A 247 6.35 -19.32 -24.74
N LEU A 248 7.31 -18.97 -23.87
CA LEU A 248 8.73 -18.92 -24.18
C LEU A 248 9.56 -19.89 -23.33
N PHE A 249 9.23 -20.05 -22.05
CA PHE A 249 10.07 -20.77 -21.09
C PHE A 249 9.49 -22.14 -20.71
N ALA A 250 10.35 -23.15 -20.74
CA ALA A 250 10.07 -24.52 -20.33
C ALA A 250 10.55 -24.83 -18.90
N GLY A 251 11.29 -23.91 -18.29
CA GLY A 251 11.76 -23.99 -16.90
C GLY A 251 12.30 -22.65 -16.41
N ALA A 252 12.54 -22.54 -15.11
CA ALA A 252 13.06 -21.33 -14.49
C ALA A 252 13.96 -21.63 -13.28
N ILE A 253 15.05 -20.87 -13.14
CA ILE A 253 15.93 -20.85 -11.98
C ILE A 253 15.92 -19.42 -11.44
N THR A 254 15.36 -19.23 -10.25
CA THR A 254 15.21 -17.89 -9.66
C THR A 254 15.65 -17.79 -8.20
N LEU A 255 15.99 -16.60 -7.73
CA LEU A 255 16.25 -16.38 -6.31
C LEU A 255 14.95 -16.39 -5.49
N PHE A 256 13.87 -15.82 -6.03
CA PHE A 256 12.55 -15.80 -5.40
C PHE A 256 11.51 -16.39 -6.34
N GLY A 257 10.61 -17.24 -5.83
CA GLY A 257 9.57 -17.87 -6.64
C GLY A 257 8.99 -19.13 -6.04
N GLU A 258 8.57 -20.04 -6.91
CA GLU A 258 8.05 -21.36 -6.55
C GLU A 258 9.07 -22.45 -6.90
N GLN A 259 9.14 -23.47 -6.05
CA GLN A 259 9.88 -24.69 -6.32
C GLN A 259 8.89 -25.76 -6.82
N ASP A 260 9.04 -26.21 -8.06
CA ASP A 260 8.21 -27.26 -8.65
C ASP A 260 9.01 -28.05 -9.70
N GLU A 261 9.46 -29.24 -9.32
CA GLU A 261 10.25 -30.11 -10.20
C GLU A 261 9.45 -30.61 -11.41
N SER A 262 8.12 -30.74 -11.30
CA SER A 262 7.27 -31.18 -12.41
C SER A 262 7.20 -30.13 -13.51
N LYS A 263 7.42 -28.86 -13.13
CA LYS A 263 7.42 -27.69 -14.01
C LYS A 263 8.81 -27.15 -14.27
N ASN A 264 9.85 -27.87 -13.83
CA ASN A 264 11.24 -27.47 -14.01
C ASN A 264 11.53 -26.07 -13.43
N ARG A 265 10.97 -25.80 -12.24
CA ARG A 265 11.12 -24.54 -11.50
C ARG A 265 11.95 -24.79 -10.24
N SER A 266 13.07 -24.09 -10.15
CA SER A 266 13.92 -24.06 -8.97
C SER A 266 14.01 -22.64 -8.42
N ALA A 267 13.71 -22.47 -7.14
CA ALA A 267 13.77 -21.19 -6.45
C ALA A 267 14.60 -21.31 -5.17
N MET A 268 15.49 -20.35 -4.91
CA MET A 268 16.28 -20.33 -3.68
C MET A 268 15.40 -20.03 -2.45
N CYS A 269 14.54 -19.02 -2.59
CA CYS A 269 13.55 -18.59 -1.60
C CYS A 269 12.14 -18.89 -2.15
N TYR A 270 11.42 -19.80 -1.49
CA TYR A 270 10.08 -20.24 -1.89
C TYR A 270 9.21 -20.55 -0.67
N SER A 271 7.91 -20.75 -0.88
CA SER A 271 6.91 -20.88 0.19
C SER A 271 7.13 -22.09 1.12
N GLY A 272 7.84 -23.12 0.66
CA GLY A 272 8.22 -24.29 1.46
C GLY A 272 9.44 -24.07 2.38
N LYS A 273 10.13 -22.93 2.25
CA LYS A 273 11.20 -22.46 3.16
C LYS A 273 10.89 -21.03 3.63
N PRO A 274 9.75 -20.82 4.32
CA PRO A 274 9.25 -19.48 4.63
C PRO A 274 10.14 -18.70 5.59
N GLU A 275 11.09 -19.34 6.29
CA GLU A 275 12.05 -18.71 7.18
C GLU A 275 13.29 -18.10 6.49
N TYR A 276 13.48 -18.36 5.20
CA TYR A 276 14.73 -18.03 4.50
C TYR A 276 14.50 -17.06 3.34
N ARG A 277 15.08 -15.86 3.46
CA ARG A 277 15.08 -14.79 2.43
C ARG A 277 16.43 -14.09 2.41
N VAL A 278 16.93 -13.77 1.22
CA VAL A 278 18.25 -13.15 1.00
C VAL A 278 18.15 -11.73 0.44
N ASP A 279 19.16 -10.90 0.69
CA ASP A 279 19.36 -9.64 -0.04
C ASP A 279 20.02 -9.93 -1.40
N HIS A 280 19.21 -9.88 -2.45
CA HIS A 280 19.69 -10.11 -3.81
C HIS A 280 20.51 -8.95 -4.39
N ASN A 281 20.55 -7.78 -3.72
CA ASN A 281 21.38 -6.66 -4.14
C ASN A 281 22.79 -6.74 -3.54
N ALA A 282 22.95 -7.46 -2.43
CA ALA A 282 24.24 -7.83 -1.86
C ALA A 282 24.63 -9.23 -2.36
N ILE A 283 25.07 -9.30 -3.63
CA ILE A 283 25.47 -10.57 -4.28
C ILE A 283 26.44 -11.32 -3.38
N ASP A 284 26.04 -12.53 -3.01
CA ASP A 284 26.76 -13.42 -2.10
C ASP A 284 27.09 -14.75 -2.80
N GLU A 285 28.18 -15.38 -2.39
CA GLU A 285 28.65 -16.67 -2.91
C GLU A 285 27.57 -17.76 -2.82
N SER A 286 26.68 -17.70 -1.83
CA SER A 286 25.57 -18.65 -1.72
C SER A 286 24.55 -18.53 -2.86
N GLN A 287 24.29 -17.32 -3.34
CA GLN A 287 23.35 -17.05 -4.45
C GLN A 287 23.95 -17.56 -5.76
N ASP A 288 25.21 -17.23 -6.02
CA ASP A 288 25.96 -17.71 -7.19
C ASP A 288 26.04 -19.23 -7.21
N ARG A 289 26.35 -19.85 -6.07
CA ARG A 289 26.43 -21.30 -5.93
C ARG A 289 25.09 -21.97 -6.23
N PHE A 290 23.98 -21.42 -5.74
CA PHE A 290 22.64 -21.94 -6.04
C PHE A 290 22.35 -21.88 -7.54
N ILE A 291 22.56 -20.72 -8.18
CA ILE A 291 22.30 -20.55 -9.62
C ILE A 291 23.18 -21.51 -10.42
N PHE A 292 24.47 -21.62 -10.08
CA PHE A 292 25.41 -22.51 -10.75
C PHE A 292 24.98 -23.98 -10.64
N ASP A 293 24.67 -24.44 -9.43
CA ASP A 293 24.33 -25.84 -9.17
C ASP A 293 23.03 -26.25 -9.86
N GLU A 294 21.99 -25.41 -9.80
CA GLU A 294 20.72 -25.70 -10.47
C GLU A 294 20.85 -25.61 -12.00
N ALA A 295 21.64 -24.68 -12.54
CA ALA A 295 21.87 -24.59 -13.99
C ALA A 295 22.61 -25.83 -14.53
N VAL A 296 23.66 -26.29 -13.83
CA VAL A 296 24.39 -27.51 -14.19
C VAL A 296 23.51 -28.75 -14.07
N LYS A 297 22.73 -28.86 -12.99
CA LYS A 297 21.77 -29.94 -12.80
C LYS A 297 20.75 -29.99 -13.94
N PHE A 298 20.23 -28.83 -14.36
CA PHE A 298 19.30 -28.73 -15.48
C PHE A 298 19.95 -29.14 -16.80
N ALA A 299 21.13 -28.59 -17.07
CA ALA A 299 21.94 -28.88 -18.26
C ALA A 299 22.31 -30.35 -18.40
N ALA A 300 22.45 -31.08 -17.29
CA ALA A 300 22.72 -32.52 -17.29
C ALA A 300 21.44 -33.35 -17.56
N LYS A 301 20.29 -32.87 -17.07
CA LYS A 301 18.98 -33.50 -17.27
C LYS A 301 18.46 -33.31 -18.70
N GLU A 302 18.64 -32.12 -19.26
CA GLU A 302 18.13 -31.71 -20.57
C GLU A 302 19.29 -31.17 -21.44
N PRO A 303 20.01 -32.05 -22.17
CA PRO A 303 21.21 -31.64 -22.92
C PRO A 303 20.96 -30.57 -23.99
N GLU A 304 19.76 -30.58 -24.59
CA GLU A 304 19.31 -29.64 -25.63
C GLU A 304 18.70 -28.35 -25.09
N ALA A 305 18.65 -28.16 -23.77
CA ALA A 305 18.06 -26.96 -23.18
C ALA A 305 18.90 -25.71 -23.50
N GLN A 306 18.21 -24.61 -23.84
CA GLN A 306 18.82 -23.30 -24.01
C GLN A 306 18.64 -22.45 -22.75
N PHE A 307 19.61 -21.61 -22.42
CA PHE A 307 19.58 -20.78 -21.20
C PHE A 307 19.50 -19.31 -21.53
N TYR A 308 18.59 -18.60 -20.88
CA TYR A 308 18.29 -17.19 -21.12
C TYR A 308 18.27 -16.42 -19.80
N PHE A 309 19.09 -15.38 -19.72
CA PHE A 309 19.37 -14.67 -18.49
C PHE A 309 18.60 -13.36 -18.38
N TYR A 310 18.12 -13.07 -17.18
CA TYR A 310 17.68 -11.75 -16.76
C TYR A 310 18.80 -10.72 -16.89
N ASN A 311 19.98 -11.06 -16.35
CA ASN A 311 21.21 -10.29 -16.43
C ASN A 311 22.26 -11.08 -17.20
N GLN A 312 22.67 -10.57 -18.35
CA GLN A 312 23.61 -11.25 -19.24
C GLN A 312 24.98 -11.50 -18.58
N LEU A 313 25.42 -10.63 -17.67
CA LEU A 313 26.70 -10.81 -16.95
C LEU A 313 26.73 -12.06 -16.08
N SER A 314 25.57 -12.55 -15.60
CA SER A 314 25.50 -13.76 -14.80
C SER A 314 26.10 -14.97 -15.53
N TYR A 315 26.05 -15.00 -16.87
CA TYR A 315 26.69 -16.04 -17.67
C TYR A 315 28.22 -16.09 -17.50
N TYR A 316 28.86 -14.95 -17.27
CA TYR A 316 30.32 -14.86 -17.12
C TYR A 316 30.78 -14.81 -15.66
N ASP A 317 29.97 -14.21 -14.78
CA ASP A 317 30.39 -13.86 -13.42
C ASP A 317 29.97 -14.89 -12.37
N VAL A 318 28.84 -15.58 -12.54
CA VAL A 318 28.43 -16.65 -11.62
C VAL A 318 29.41 -17.81 -11.73
N LYS A 319 30.09 -18.10 -10.62
CA LYS A 319 31.18 -19.07 -10.57
C LYS A 319 31.08 -19.99 -9.36
N LYS A 320 31.56 -21.23 -9.54
CA LYS A 320 31.81 -22.18 -8.47
C LYS A 320 33.13 -22.90 -8.73
N GLU A 321 33.98 -22.96 -7.71
CA GLU A 321 35.29 -23.67 -7.78
C GLU A 321 36.15 -23.24 -8.99
N GLY A 322 36.12 -21.94 -9.32
CA GLY A 322 36.90 -21.35 -10.42
C GLY A 322 36.31 -21.53 -11.82
N LYS A 323 35.20 -22.27 -11.98
CA LYS A 323 34.48 -22.40 -13.25
C LYS A 323 33.26 -21.47 -13.27
N SER A 324 33.06 -20.78 -14.39
CA SER A 324 31.89 -19.92 -14.66
C SER A 324 30.77 -20.69 -15.35
N LEU A 325 29.57 -20.12 -15.38
CA LEU A 325 28.47 -20.65 -16.19
C LEU A 325 28.84 -20.78 -17.68
N CYS A 326 29.64 -19.86 -18.21
CA CYS A 326 30.20 -19.94 -19.56
C CYS A 326 30.99 -21.23 -19.79
N ASP A 327 31.81 -21.64 -18.82
CA ASP A 327 32.64 -22.84 -18.94
C ASP A 327 31.83 -24.15 -18.96
N VAL A 328 30.63 -24.15 -18.37
CA VAL A 328 29.80 -25.37 -18.21
C VAL A 328 28.56 -25.40 -19.12
N LEU A 329 27.99 -24.25 -19.46
CA LEU A 329 26.82 -24.16 -20.34
C LEU A 329 27.25 -24.00 -21.81
N GLY A 330 28.36 -23.31 -22.08
CA GLY A 330 28.88 -23.06 -23.42
C GLY A 330 27.84 -22.43 -24.35
N ASN A 331 27.78 -22.92 -25.59
CA ASN A 331 26.92 -22.38 -26.66
C ASN A 331 25.40 -22.60 -26.45
N ARG A 332 24.98 -23.15 -25.30
CA ARG A 332 23.55 -23.31 -24.96
C ARG A 332 22.91 -22.02 -24.49
N CYS A 333 23.69 -21.00 -24.18
CA CYS A 333 23.17 -19.71 -23.76
C CYS A 333 22.81 -18.83 -24.96
N VAL A 334 21.66 -18.15 -24.88
CA VAL A 334 21.14 -17.28 -25.95
C VAL A 334 21.07 -15.83 -25.50
N ALA A 335 21.13 -14.91 -26.47
CA ALA A 335 20.99 -13.47 -26.25
C ALA A 335 21.99 -12.85 -25.25
N VAL A 336 23.26 -13.28 -25.32
CA VAL A 336 24.35 -12.79 -24.46
C VAL A 336 25.38 -12.03 -25.29
N ASN A 337 25.67 -10.79 -24.89
CA ASN A 337 26.69 -9.95 -25.52
C ASN A 337 28.12 -10.34 -25.11
N ASP A 338 29.10 -9.74 -25.80
CA ASP A 338 30.52 -9.88 -25.48
C ASP A 338 30.82 -9.48 -24.02
N LYS A 339 31.72 -10.22 -23.39
CA LYS A 339 32.06 -10.07 -21.97
C LYS A 339 32.69 -8.72 -21.67
N GLU A 340 33.64 -8.26 -22.47
CA GLU A 340 34.34 -6.99 -22.25
C GLU A 340 33.36 -5.82 -22.37
N LEU A 341 32.52 -5.85 -23.40
CA LEU A 341 31.48 -4.85 -23.60
C LEU A 341 30.48 -4.78 -22.45
N LEU A 342 30.02 -5.93 -21.93
CA LEU A 342 29.11 -5.98 -20.80
C LEU A 342 29.74 -5.44 -19.51
N HIS A 343 30.99 -5.78 -19.23
CA HIS A 343 31.70 -5.23 -18.06
C HIS A 343 31.93 -3.72 -18.18
N ASP A 344 32.28 -3.22 -19.38
CA ASP A 344 32.48 -1.79 -19.64
C ASP A 344 31.20 -0.98 -19.42
N LEU A 345 30.05 -1.51 -19.84
CA LEU A 345 28.76 -0.85 -19.69
C LEU A 345 28.21 -0.94 -18.26
N SER A 346 28.41 -2.07 -17.58
CA SER A 346 27.86 -2.29 -16.23
C SER A 346 28.71 -1.68 -15.12
N ASN A 347 30.01 -1.43 -15.37
CA ASN A 347 30.85 -0.67 -14.47
C ASN A 347 30.59 0.82 -14.68
N LYS A 348 29.95 1.47 -13.72
CA LYS A 348 29.54 2.89 -13.82
C LYS A 348 30.73 3.82 -14.09
N SER A 349 31.92 3.52 -13.55
CA SER A 349 33.13 4.32 -13.80
C SER A 349 33.61 4.18 -15.24
N CYS A 350 33.62 2.96 -15.78
CA CYS A 350 33.99 2.71 -17.18
C CYS A 350 32.96 3.34 -18.13
N PHE A 351 31.67 3.19 -17.83
CA PHE A 351 30.58 3.79 -18.59
C PHE A 351 30.73 5.31 -18.68
N HIS A 352 30.88 6.00 -17.55
CA HIS A 352 31.07 7.46 -17.53
C HIS A 352 32.32 7.89 -18.30
N LYS A 353 33.43 7.15 -18.17
CA LYS A 353 34.66 7.46 -18.90
C LYS A 353 34.51 7.29 -20.43
N ASN A 354 33.78 6.27 -20.86
CA ASN A 354 33.72 5.86 -22.27
C ASN A 354 32.56 6.49 -23.05
N PHE A 355 31.52 6.95 -22.34
CA PHE A 355 30.28 7.45 -22.94
C PHE A 355 29.84 8.82 -22.41
N ASP A 356 30.65 9.54 -21.64
CA ASP A 356 30.36 10.96 -21.40
C ASP A 356 30.78 11.78 -22.62
N SER A 357 29.80 12.27 -23.35
CA SER A 357 29.97 13.18 -24.48
C SER A 357 29.21 14.48 -24.21
N THR A 358 29.61 15.56 -24.88
CA THR A 358 28.92 16.84 -24.77
C THR A 358 27.87 16.98 -25.87
N ILE A 359 26.68 17.43 -25.50
CA ILE A 359 25.55 17.73 -26.40
C ILE A 359 25.11 19.16 -26.08
N ASP A 360 25.07 20.04 -27.08
CA ASP A 360 24.73 21.45 -26.92
C ASP A 360 25.61 22.19 -25.88
N GLY A 361 26.89 21.82 -25.81
CA GLY A 361 27.85 22.39 -24.84
C GLY A 361 27.67 21.92 -23.39
N LYS A 362 26.77 20.98 -23.13
CA LYS A 362 26.53 20.39 -21.80
C LYS A 362 26.88 18.90 -21.79
N GLN A 363 27.36 18.38 -20.67
CA GLN A 363 27.58 16.94 -20.52
C GLN A 363 26.27 16.17 -20.66
N ARG A 364 26.31 15.05 -21.40
CA ARG A 364 25.19 14.11 -21.52
C ARG A 364 24.93 13.39 -20.21
N LEU A 365 25.99 12.98 -19.51
CA LEU A 365 25.91 12.26 -18.26
C LEU A 365 25.92 13.21 -17.06
N LEU A 366 25.44 12.73 -15.91
CA LEU A 366 25.57 13.45 -14.65
C LEU A 366 27.06 13.65 -14.31
N ASN A 367 27.40 14.82 -13.78
CA ASN A 367 28.76 15.12 -13.33
C ASN A 367 29.12 14.26 -12.10
N VAL A 368 29.78 13.13 -12.36
CA VAL A 368 30.33 12.23 -11.35
C VAL A 368 31.86 12.23 -11.43
N LYS A 369 32.54 12.02 -10.30
CA LYS A 369 33.99 11.96 -10.23
C LYS A 369 34.45 10.70 -9.49
N PRO A 370 35.39 9.91 -10.04
CA PRO A 370 36.02 8.82 -9.30
C PRO A 370 36.94 9.40 -8.22
N VAL A 371 36.74 8.99 -6.97
CA VAL A 371 37.49 9.45 -5.80
C VAL A 371 38.00 8.22 -5.01
N PRO A 372 39.32 8.07 -4.81
CA PRO A 372 39.87 7.02 -3.96
C PRO A 372 39.38 7.17 -2.51
N TYR A 373 39.15 6.06 -1.81
CA TYR A 373 38.73 6.04 -0.40
C TYR A 373 39.53 7.01 0.50
N ALA A 374 40.85 7.08 0.30
CA ALA A 374 41.74 7.91 1.10
C ALA A 374 41.47 9.42 0.98
N GLU A 375 40.85 9.85 -0.12
CA GLU A 375 40.58 11.26 -0.45
C GLU A 375 39.12 11.66 -0.20
N ILE A 376 38.24 10.68 0.06
CA ILE A 376 36.83 10.95 0.35
C ILE A 376 36.72 11.71 1.68
N GLY A 377 36.14 12.91 1.62
CA GLY A 377 35.80 13.72 2.78
C GLY A 377 34.91 14.90 2.36
N TYR A 378 34.00 15.32 3.23
CA TYR A 378 32.98 16.32 2.88
C TYR A 378 33.60 17.60 2.32
N GLU A 379 34.64 18.12 2.98
CA GLU A 379 35.32 19.34 2.51
C GLU A 379 36.06 19.17 1.18
N VAL A 380 36.58 17.98 0.91
CA VAL A 380 37.25 17.66 -0.35
C VAL A 380 36.22 17.66 -1.47
N LEU A 381 35.06 17.01 -1.25
CA LEU A 381 33.97 16.98 -2.21
C LEU A 381 33.39 18.38 -2.47
N CYS A 382 33.24 19.23 -1.45
CA CYS A 382 32.84 20.63 -1.64
C CYS A 382 33.80 21.38 -2.58
N ARG A 383 35.12 21.27 -2.38
CA ARG A 383 36.11 21.90 -3.27
C ARG A 383 36.07 21.28 -4.68
N MET A 384 35.89 19.96 -4.76
CA MET A 384 35.91 19.23 -6.02
C MET A 384 34.72 19.57 -6.92
N PHE A 385 33.56 19.88 -6.34
CA PHE A 385 32.33 20.21 -7.07
C PHE A 385 31.98 21.70 -7.07
N ASP A 386 32.89 22.57 -6.58
CA ASP A 386 32.63 24.01 -6.37
C ASP A 386 31.31 24.26 -5.60
N ALA A 387 31.08 23.43 -4.59
CA ALA A 387 29.84 23.36 -3.85
C ALA A 387 29.94 24.21 -2.58
N LYS A 388 28.93 25.05 -2.31
CA LYS A 388 28.85 25.85 -1.08
C LYS A 388 28.64 24.94 0.13
N LYS A 389 29.28 25.26 1.27
CA LYS A 389 29.25 24.37 2.44
C LYS A 389 27.86 24.25 3.09
N ASP A 390 26.97 25.21 2.85
CA ASP A 390 25.66 25.28 3.50
C ASP A 390 24.69 24.26 2.90
N ASP A 391 24.32 23.25 3.70
CA ASP A 391 23.28 22.25 3.44
C ASP A 391 23.45 21.36 2.18
N ILE A 392 24.63 21.30 1.58
CA ILE A 392 24.91 20.39 0.45
C ILE A 392 25.09 18.95 0.91
N GLN A 393 24.62 18.02 0.10
CA GLN A 393 24.79 16.58 0.28
C GLN A 393 25.50 15.99 -0.93
N PHE A 394 26.21 14.88 -0.73
CA PHE A 394 26.90 14.17 -1.79
C PHE A 394 26.41 12.73 -1.89
N ILE A 395 26.44 12.19 -3.10
CA ILE A 395 26.33 10.74 -3.32
C ILE A 395 27.73 10.15 -3.35
N VAL A 396 27.92 9.04 -2.63
CA VAL A 396 29.12 8.20 -2.68
C VAL A 396 28.67 6.80 -3.07
N GLN A 397 29.13 6.31 -4.22
CA GLN A 397 28.60 5.10 -4.85
C GLN A 397 29.72 4.12 -5.26
N ASP A 398 29.52 2.82 -5.01
CA ASP A 398 30.38 1.77 -5.58
C ASP A 398 30.17 1.69 -7.11
N PRO A 399 31.24 1.67 -7.93
CA PRO A 399 31.13 1.55 -9.38
C PRO A 399 30.35 0.31 -9.87
N ILE A 400 30.32 -0.76 -9.07
CA ILE A 400 29.59 -1.99 -9.37
C ILE A 400 28.54 -2.20 -8.26
N ALA A 401 27.32 -1.75 -8.54
CA ALA A 401 26.23 -1.67 -7.59
C ALA A 401 24.89 -1.92 -8.28
N SER A 402 23.96 -2.59 -7.60
CA SER A 402 22.60 -2.89 -8.09
C SER A 402 21.54 -2.49 -7.07
N GLY A 403 20.39 -2.02 -7.56
CA GLY A 403 19.22 -1.71 -6.71
C GLY A 403 19.42 -0.57 -5.71
N GLY A 404 20.51 0.19 -5.83
CA GLY A 404 20.92 1.20 -4.85
C GLY A 404 21.87 0.70 -3.77
N ASN A 405 22.11 -0.62 -3.68
CA ASN A 405 23.11 -1.17 -2.75
C ASN A 405 24.49 -0.57 -3.07
N GLY A 406 25.21 -0.12 -2.03
CA GLY A 406 26.47 0.61 -2.21
C GLY A 406 26.33 2.07 -2.65
N THR A 407 25.13 2.67 -2.63
CA THR A 407 24.87 4.09 -2.92
C THR A 407 24.46 4.83 -1.65
N TYR A 408 25.33 5.72 -1.17
CA TYR A 408 25.19 6.40 0.11
C TYR A 408 25.02 7.91 -0.05
N ILE A 409 24.27 8.53 0.85
CA ILE A 409 24.22 9.99 0.98
C ILE A 409 25.18 10.42 2.09
N MET A 410 26.21 11.18 1.71
CA MET A 410 27.15 11.84 2.62
C MET A 410 26.64 13.25 2.96
N THR A 411 26.64 13.55 4.25
CA THR A 411 26.48 14.88 4.82
C THR A 411 27.69 15.21 5.69
N LYS A 412 27.80 16.46 6.15
CA LYS A 412 28.87 16.83 7.08
C LYS A 412 28.79 16.04 8.39
N GLU A 413 27.59 15.73 8.85
CA GLU A 413 27.36 15.05 10.13
C GLU A 413 27.70 13.56 10.08
N ASN A 414 27.50 12.90 8.94
CA ASN A 414 27.66 11.45 8.83
C ASN A 414 28.98 11.00 8.17
N GLU A 415 29.85 11.93 7.74
CA GLU A 415 31.02 11.60 6.92
C GLU A 415 31.92 10.53 7.57
N ASN A 416 32.19 10.64 8.87
CA ASN A 416 33.10 9.74 9.58
C ASN A 416 32.50 8.35 9.69
N THR A 417 31.23 8.26 10.09
CA THR A 417 30.50 6.99 10.16
C THR A 417 30.45 6.31 8.79
N LEU A 418 30.10 7.05 7.74
CA LEU A 418 30.03 6.50 6.38
C LEU A 418 31.39 5.92 5.96
N ARG A 419 32.46 6.69 6.13
CA ARG A 419 33.82 6.28 5.74
C ARG A 419 34.30 5.06 6.51
N GLU A 420 34.17 5.06 7.82
CA GLU A 420 34.73 4.01 8.67
C GLU A 420 33.96 2.69 8.61
N LYS A 421 32.65 2.75 8.33
CA LYS A 421 31.76 1.60 8.52
C LYS A 421 31.13 1.06 7.23
N CYS A 422 30.98 1.88 6.20
CA CYS A 422 30.32 1.45 4.95
C CYS A 422 31.27 1.40 3.75
N LEU A 423 32.35 2.18 3.77
CA LEU A 423 33.31 2.23 2.68
C LEU A 423 34.50 1.30 2.98
N MET A 424 34.84 0.46 2.01
CA MET A 424 36.05 -0.36 2.03
C MET A 424 37.29 0.45 1.66
N GLN A 425 38.37 0.23 2.43
CA GLN A 425 39.70 0.79 2.15
C GLN A 425 40.27 0.25 0.83
N GLY A 426 41.05 1.06 0.13
CA GLY A 426 41.68 0.67 -1.15
C GLY A 426 40.73 0.68 -2.37
N LYS A 427 39.42 0.89 -2.18
CA LYS A 427 38.47 1.09 -3.27
C LYS A 427 38.42 2.54 -3.76
N THR A 428 37.97 2.71 -5.00
CA THR A 428 37.59 4.00 -5.60
C THR A 428 36.08 4.05 -5.75
N TYR A 429 35.48 5.18 -5.36
CA TYR A 429 34.04 5.39 -5.41
C TYR A 429 33.70 6.49 -6.41
N LEU A 430 32.48 6.45 -6.96
CA LEU A 430 31.93 7.57 -7.72
C LEU A 430 31.26 8.54 -6.75
N CYS A 431 31.66 9.80 -6.83
CA CYS A 431 31.07 10.87 -6.04
C CYS A 431 30.32 11.85 -6.94
N SER A 432 29.20 12.39 -6.46
CA SER A 432 28.49 13.50 -7.12
C SER A 432 27.78 14.38 -6.10
N VAL A 433 27.38 15.59 -6.49
CA VAL A 433 26.43 16.37 -5.69
C VAL A 433 25.07 15.66 -5.71
N TYR A 434 24.45 15.49 -4.55
CA TYR A 434 23.08 15.01 -4.46
C TYR A 434 22.14 16.10 -4.97
N GLN A 435 21.40 15.80 -6.04
CA GLN A 435 20.47 16.75 -6.63
C GLN A 435 19.15 16.70 -5.87
N GLU A 436 18.86 17.72 -5.05
CA GLU A 436 17.52 17.88 -4.49
C GLU A 436 16.51 18.28 -5.58
N PHE A 437 15.21 18.06 -5.30
CA PHE A 437 14.12 18.40 -6.23
C PHE A 437 14.35 17.85 -7.65
N ASN A 438 14.52 16.53 -7.72
CA ASN A 438 14.75 15.82 -8.96
C ASN A 438 13.63 14.82 -9.26
N VAL A 439 13.51 14.47 -10.54
CA VAL A 439 12.65 13.39 -11.05
C VAL A 439 13.55 12.31 -11.67
N PRO A 440 13.86 11.21 -10.96
CA PRO A 440 14.53 10.06 -11.53
C PRO A 440 13.61 9.36 -12.53
N VAL A 441 14.11 9.16 -13.74
CA VAL A 441 13.38 8.58 -14.87
C VAL A 441 14.11 7.37 -15.38
N ASN A 442 13.35 6.39 -15.84
CA ASN A 442 13.87 5.18 -16.42
C ASN A 442 13.21 4.89 -17.77
N LEU A 443 13.97 4.33 -18.71
CA LEU A 443 13.47 3.88 -20.01
C LEU A 443 14.14 2.56 -20.41
N HIS A 444 13.39 1.69 -21.09
CA HIS A 444 13.95 0.50 -21.73
C HIS A 444 14.14 0.78 -23.22
N ALA A 445 15.19 0.21 -23.80
CA ALA A 445 15.37 0.15 -25.24
C ALA A 445 15.69 -1.29 -25.66
N ILE A 446 15.33 -1.64 -26.89
CA ILE A 446 15.79 -2.86 -27.55
C ILE A 446 16.64 -2.45 -28.76
N ILE A 447 17.89 -2.91 -28.75
CA ILE A 447 18.88 -2.61 -29.77
C ILE A 447 18.91 -3.75 -30.79
N PHE A 448 18.39 -3.49 -31.98
CA PHE A 448 18.42 -4.40 -33.13
C PHE A 448 19.70 -4.21 -33.93
N ARG A 449 19.87 -4.99 -35.00
CA ARG A 449 20.97 -4.80 -35.95
C ARG A 449 20.81 -3.55 -36.80
N ASP A 450 19.58 -3.22 -37.18
CA ASP A 450 19.23 -2.16 -38.12
C ASP A 450 18.67 -0.89 -37.45
N GLY A 451 18.37 -0.92 -36.15
CA GLY A 451 17.85 0.24 -35.43
C GLY A 451 17.70 0.06 -33.92
N VAL A 452 17.18 1.09 -33.28
CA VAL A 452 16.88 1.13 -31.84
C VAL A 452 15.41 1.44 -31.65
N VAL A 453 14.74 0.64 -30.82
CA VAL A 453 13.35 0.86 -30.44
C VAL A 453 13.29 1.20 -28.96
N LEU A 454 12.67 2.33 -28.62
CA LEU A 454 12.44 2.72 -27.23
C LEU A 454 11.12 2.15 -26.73
N CYS A 455 11.03 1.90 -25.43
CA CYS A 455 9.78 1.60 -24.74
C CYS A 455 9.27 2.86 -24.00
N PRO A 456 8.02 2.86 -23.51
CA PRO A 456 7.53 3.90 -22.62
C PRO A 456 8.42 3.99 -21.37
N GLY A 457 8.68 5.21 -20.92
CA GLY A 457 9.45 5.44 -19.70
C GLY A 457 8.60 5.36 -18.43
N SER A 458 9.28 5.35 -17.28
CA SER A 458 8.66 5.38 -15.96
C SER A 458 9.41 6.33 -15.03
N ILE A 459 8.75 6.78 -13.97
CA ILE A 459 9.41 7.39 -12.83
C ILE A 459 10.03 6.28 -11.97
N GLN A 460 11.30 6.41 -11.58
CA GLN A 460 11.90 5.47 -10.62
C GLN A 460 11.54 5.88 -9.19
N VAL A 461 10.86 5.01 -8.47
CA VAL A 461 10.55 5.25 -7.06
C VAL A 461 11.77 4.91 -6.23
N MET A 462 12.44 5.96 -5.73
CA MET A 462 13.62 5.88 -4.88
C MET A 462 13.24 6.21 -3.43
N ARG A 463 13.87 5.53 -2.47
CA ARG A 463 13.68 5.80 -1.04
C ARG A 463 15.02 5.91 -0.34
N THR A 464 15.10 6.76 0.66
CA THR A 464 16.22 6.77 1.60
C THR A 464 15.95 5.79 2.73
N ASP A 465 16.73 4.72 2.79
CA ASP A 465 16.74 3.80 3.93
C ASP A 465 17.91 4.13 4.86
N TYR A 466 17.87 3.59 6.08
CA TYR A 466 18.84 3.85 7.13
C TYR A 466 19.48 2.55 7.60
N ASP A 467 20.78 2.40 7.40
CA ASP A 467 21.52 1.35 8.06
C ASP A 467 21.73 1.72 9.52
N THR A 468 21.29 0.86 10.42
CA THR A 468 21.69 0.97 11.82
C THR A 468 23.00 0.22 12.01
N ILE A 469 24.09 0.97 12.15
CA ILE A 469 25.43 0.45 12.40
C ILE A 469 25.68 0.48 13.91
N ASP A 470 26.09 -0.67 14.46
CA ASP A 470 26.36 -0.89 15.89
C ASP A 470 25.18 -0.51 16.83
N GLY A 471 23.94 -0.55 16.32
CA GLY A 471 22.72 -0.25 17.06
C GLY A 471 22.46 1.24 17.34
N ARG A 472 23.30 2.17 16.86
CA ARG A 472 23.18 3.60 17.17
C ARG A 472 23.45 4.56 16.01
N SER A 473 24.36 4.23 15.12
CA SER A 473 24.78 5.13 14.04
C SER A 473 23.94 4.89 12.79
N GLU A 474 23.36 5.93 12.19
CA GLU A 474 22.53 5.80 10.99
C GLU A 474 23.23 6.36 9.76
N VAL A 475 23.44 5.52 8.75
CA VAL A 475 23.93 5.93 7.43
C VAL A 475 22.79 5.83 6.42
N ARG A 476 22.66 6.86 5.58
CA ARG A 476 21.58 6.97 4.59
C ARG A 476 21.98 6.27 3.29
N ARG A 477 21.17 5.32 2.84
CA ARG A 477 21.28 4.67 1.53
C ARG A 477 20.14 5.07 0.62
N LEU A 478 20.40 5.22 -0.68
CA LEU A 478 19.35 5.38 -1.69
C LEU A 478 19.02 4.04 -2.32
N MET A 479 17.80 3.56 -2.11
CA MET A 479 17.34 2.26 -2.56
C MET A 479 16.22 2.42 -3.59
N TYR A 480 16.27 1.60 -4.64
CA TYR A 480 15.17 1.47 -5.59
C TYR A 480 14.02 0.69 -4.98
N ARG A 481 12.79 1.20 -5.11
CA ARG A 481 11.57 0.58 -4.57
C ARG A 481 10.53 0.27 -5.63
N GLY A 482 10.58 0.85 -6.82
CA GLY A 482 9.60 0.54 -7.86
C GLY A 482 9.56 1.55 -8.99
N ALA A 483 8.48 1.52 -9.75
CA ALA A 483 8.30 2.34 -10.93
C ALA A 483 6.86 2.86 -11.05
N ASP A 484 6.69 4.04 -11.63
CA ASP A 484 5.39 4.64 -11.92
C ASP A 484 5.32 5.12 -13.38
N PHE A 485 4.66 4.34 -14.23
CA PHE A 485 4.46 4.70 -15.65
C PHE A 485 3.34 5.72 -15.85
N LEU A 486 2.35 5.74 -14.97
CA LEU A 486 1.19 6.62 -15.07
C LEU A 486 1.62 8.09 -14.86
N GLU A 487 2.45 8.33 -13.84
CA GLU A 487 2.98 9.66 -13.59
C GLU A 487 3.93 10.12 -14.70
N TYR A 488 4.78 9.23 -15.23
CA TYR A 488 5.63 9.52 -16.38
C TYR A 488 4.79 9.91 -17.61
N ALA A 489 3.73 9.16 -17.91
CA ALA A 489 2.83 9.45 -19.02
C ALA A 489 2.08 10.77 -18.83
N ARG A 490 1.76 11.14 -17.57
CA ARG A 490 1.15 12.43 -17.25
C ARG A 490 2.11 13.59 -17.53
N ILE A 491 3.36 13.53 -17.06
CA ILE A 491 4.34 14.60 -17.29
C ILE A 491 4.71 14.75 -18.78
N ALA A 492 4.73 13.65 -19.54
CA ALA A 492 4.93 13.66 -20.98
C ALA A 492 3.82 14.41 -21.75
N LYS A 493 2.67 14.67 -21.11
CA LYS A 493 1.53 15.41 -21.67
C LYS A 493 1.44 16.84 -21.13
N LEU A 494 2.27 17.22 -20.15
CA LEU A 494 2.27 18.59 -19.61
C LEU A 494 2.82 19.57 -20.66
N PRO A 495 2.20 20.76 -20.81
CA PRO A 495 2.63 21.74 -21.80
C PRO A 495 4.04 22.24 -21.51
N ASP A 496 4.78 22.52 -22.58
CA ASP A 496 6.10 23.14 -22.52
C ASP A 496 5.94 24.64 -22.23
N SER A 497 5.87 24.96 -20.94
CA SER A 497 5.94 26.34 -20.44
C SER A 497 7.14 26.46 -19.51
N GLU A 498 7.85 27.59 -19.58
CA GLU A 498 8.98 27.95 -18.68
C GLU A 498 8.64 27.79 -17.19
N GLU A 499 7.36 27.83 -16.92
CA GLU A 499 6.77 27.72 -15.61
C GLU A 499 6.77 26.28 -15.03
N ASN A 500 6.58 25.25 -15.86
CA ASN A 500 6.65 23.87 -15.38
C ASN A 500 8.11 23.43 -15.27
N LYS A 501 8.60 23.18 -14.06
CA LYS A 501 9.98 22.70 -13.84
C LYS A 501 10.28 21.34 -14.49
N VAL A 502 9.24 20.53 -14.72
CA VAL A 502 9.29 19.28 -15.47
C VAL A 502 8.06 19.20 -16.37
N ASN A 503 8.27 18.94 -17.66
CA ASN A 503 7.23 19.00 -18.68
C ASN A 503 7.56 18.08 -19.87
N LYS A 504 6.74 18.11 -20.93
CA LYS A 504 6.94 17.30 -22.14
C LYS A 504 8.32 17.50 -22.79
N ALA A 505 8.86 18.71 -22.86
CA ALA A 505 10.15 18.96 -23.51
C ALA A 505 11.30 18.23 -22.81
N HIS A 506 11.27 18.13 -21.48
CA HIS A 506 12.24 17.35 -20.72
C HIS A 506 12.14 15.85 -21.02
N ILE A 507 10.92 15.33 -21.18
CA ILE A 507 10.70 13.93 -21.55
C ILE A 507 11.21 13.62 -22.96
N GLU A 508 10.94 14.51 -23.93
CA GLU A 508 11.46 14.34 -25.29
C GLU A 508 12.99 14.46 -25.33
N LYS A 509 13.59 15.37 -24.54
CA LYS A 509 15.05 15.44 -24.40
C LYS A 509 15.61 14.15 -23.80
N PHE A 510 14.99 13.59 -22.76
CA PHE A 510 15.41 12.31 -22.18
C PHE A 510 15.38 11.17 -23.21
N LYS A 511 14.30 11.03 -23.97
CA LYS A 511 14.19 10.04 -25.05
C LYS A 511 15.26 10.24 -26.14
N SER A 512 15.50 11.49 -26.54
CA SER A 512 16.54 11.84 -27.52
C SER A 512 17.94 11.45 -27.04
N LEU A 513 18.28 11.75 -25.78
CA LEU A 513 19.55 11.35 -25.18
C LEU A 513 19.70 9.83 -25.09
N CYS A 514 18.63 9.12 -24.71
CA CYS A 514 18.62 7.65 -24.66
C CYS A 514 18.86 7.04 -26.04
N ARG A 515 18.16 7.54 -27.08
CA ARG A 515 18.32 7.05 -28.45
C ARG A 515 19.76 7.21 -28.95
N GLY A 516 20.33 8.40 -28.80
CA GLY A 516 21.71 8.66 -29.21
C GLY A 516 22.72 7.77 -28.47
N LEU A 517 22.53 7.54 -27.17
CA LEU A 517 23.36 6.62 -26.40
C LEU A 517 23.23 5.17 -26.89
N CYS A 518 22.01 4.69 -27.14
CA CYS A 518 21.77 3.36 -27.66
C CYS A 518 22.41 3.15 -29.04
N GLU A 519 22.37 4.14 -29.93
CA GLU A 519 23.00 4.07 -31.25
C GLU A 519 24.54 3.97 -31.15
N GLU A 520 25.16 4.66 -30.19
CA GLU A 520 26.59 4.50 -29.90
C GLU A 520 26.92 3.09 -29.38
N ILE A 521 26.09 2.56 -28.47
CA ILE A 521 26.23 1.22 -27.91
C ILE A 521 26.00 0.14 -28.99
N GLN A 522 25.03 0.35 -29.89
CA GLN A 522 24.75 -0.52 -31.04
C GLN A 522 25.96 -0.66 -31.97
N LYS A 523 26.69 0.45 -32.23
CA LYS A 523 27.90 0.48 -33.06
C LYS A 523 29.05 -0.31 -32.46
N LYS A 524 29.09 -0.44 -31.13
CA LYS A 524 30.05 -1.31 -30.41
C LYS A 524 29.67 -2.80 -30.44
N GLY A 525 28.56 -3.15 -31.09
CA GLY A 525 28.13 -4.53 -31.29
C GLY A 525 27.06 -5.03 -30.32
N TYR A 526 26.63 -4.21 -29.35
CA TYR A 526 25.61 -4.61 -28.39
C TYR A 526 24.27 -4.90 -29.08
N ARG A 527 23.59 -5.98 -28.69
CA ARG A 527 22.23 -6.33 -29.15
C ARG A 527 21.31 -6.65 -27.99
N GLY A 528 20.02 -6.40 -28.19
CA GLY A 528 18.98 -6.72 -27.24
C GLY A 528 18.65 -5.60 -26.24
N VAL A 529 18.05 -6.00 -25.13
CA VAL A 529 17.45 -5.12 -24.12
C VAL A 529 18.52 -4.36 -23.35
N ILE A 530 18.26 -3.09 -23.09
CA ILE A 530 19.06 -2.24 -22.21
C ILE A 530 18.14 -1.28 -21.46
N GLY A 531 18.38 -1.15 -20.16
CA GLY A 531 17.74 -0.14 -19.31
C GLY A 531 18.60 1.11 -19.22
N ILE A 532 17.98 2.28 -19.21
CA ILE A 532 18.69 3.56 -19.10
C ILE A 532 18.05 4.37 -17.99
N ASP A 533 18.87 4.75 -17.03
CA ASP A 533 18.45 5.56 -15.89
C ASP A 533 18.90 6.99 -16.12
N GLY A 534 18.03 7.94 -15.81
CA GLY A 534 18.24 9.36 -16.01
C GLY A 534 17.59 10.18 -14.90
N MET A 535 17.85 11.47 -14.92
CA MET A 535 17.34 12.39 -13.93
C MET A 535 17.01 13.73 -14.58
N ILE A 536 15.85 14.27 -14.21
CA ILE A 536 15.45 15.64 -14.54
C ILE A 536 15.60 16.48 -13.28
N TYR A 537 16.43 17.51 -13.32
CA TYR A 537 16.66 18.40 -12.18
C TYR A 537 17.13 19.77 -12.67
N GLY A 538 16.74 20.84 -11.99
CA GLY A 538 17.17 22.20 -12.34
C GLY A 538 16.86 22.62 -13.78
N GLY A 539 15.82 22.07 -14.42
CA GLY A 539 15.48 22.30 -15.83
C GLY A 539 16.37 21.55 -16.84
N GLU A 540 17.24 20.67 -16.36
CA GLU A 540 18.16 19.87 -17.18
C GLU A 540 17.78 18.40 -17.16
N VAL A 541 18.21 17.67 -18.20
CA VAL A 541 18.11 16.22 -18.29
C VAL A 541 19.51 15.63 -18.39
N ARG A 542 19.84 14.68 -17.53
CA ARG A 542 21.12 13.96 -17.54
C ARG A 542 20.87 12.45 -17.44
N LEU A 543 21.67 11.68 -18.15
CA LEU A 543 21.68 10.22 -17.98
C LEU A 543 22.62 9.85 -16.81
N LEU A 544 22.27 8.81 -16.07
CA LEU A 544 23.00 8.35 -14.89
C LEU A 544 23.85 7.12 -15.22
N GLU A 545 23.20 6.09 -15.77
CA GLU A 545 23.81 4.80 -16.05
C GLU A 545 22.99 3.99 -17.06
N VAL A 546 23.57 2.88 -17.51
CA VAL A 546 22.90 1.85 -18.29
C VAL A 546 22.91 0.52 -17.55
N ASN A 547 21.88 -0.27 -17.78
CA ASN A 547 21.70 -1.60 -17.22
C ASN A 547 21.56 -2.59 -18.38
N CYS A 548 22.57 -3.42 -18.63
CA CYS A 548 22.58 -4.44 -19.70
C CYS A 548 21.74 -5.69 -19.36
N ARG A 549 20.51 -5.45 -18.90
CA ARG A 549 19.60 -6.46 -18.37
C ARG A 549 18.15 -5.98 -18.48
N PHE A 550 17.21 -6.91 -18.34
CA PHE A 550 15.82 -6.54 -18.07
C PHE A 550 15.75 -5.76 -16.75
N GLN A 551 14.77 -4.87 -16.62
CA GLN A 551 14.62 -4.04 -15.42
C GLN A 551 13.51 -4.58 -14.52
N ALA A 552 13.51 -4.16 -13.25
CA ALA A 552 12.46 -4.53 -12.32
C ALA A 552 11.05 -4.04 -12.75
N SER A 553 10.98 -3.07 -13.66
CA SER A 553 9.76 -2.55 -14.27
C SER A 553 9.35 -3.28 -15.56
N THR A 554 10.16 -4.21 -16.09
CA THR A 554 9.85 -4.98 -17.32
C THR A 554 8.53 -5.77 -17.20
N ALA A 555 8.22 -6.32 -16.02
CA ALA A 555 6.97 -7.03 -15.78
C ALA A 555 5.72 -6.16 -16.03
N LEU A 556 5.79 -4.85 -15.74
CA LEU A 556 4.70 -3.91 -16.00
C LEU A 556 4.50 -3.65 -17.50
N LEU A 557 5.60 -3.56 -18.25
CA LEU A 557 5.58 -3.44 -19.71
C LEU A 557 4.97 -4.69 -20.35
N ASN A 558 5.41 -5.87 -19.92
CA ASN A 558 4.83 -7.13 -20.40
C ASN A 558 3.33 -7.24 -20.09
N ARG A 559 2.89 -6.78 -18.92
CA ARG A 559 1.46 -6.74 -18.57
C ARG A 559 0.67 -5.83 -19.53
N ALA A 560 1.23 -4.67 -19.90
CA ALA A 560 0.62 -3.78 -20.89
C ALA A 560 0.59 -4.39 -22.31
N LEU A 561 1.71 -4.99 -22.75
CA LEU A 561 1.83 -5.67 -24.06
C LEU A 561 0.85 -6.83 -24.19
N LYS A 562 0.72 -7.65 -23.14
CA LYS A 562 -0.28 -8.72 -23.06
C LYS A 562 -1.71 -8.18 -23.20
N GLY A 563 -2.00 -7.03 -22.59
CA GLY A 563 -3.30 -6.36 -22.69
C GLY A 563 -3.69 -5.91 -24.11
N ILE A 564 -2.71 -5.75 -24.99
CA ILE A 564 -2.91 -5.42 -26.42
C ILE A 564 -2.52 -6.58 -27.36
N ALA A 565 -2.41 -7.81 -26.84
CA ALA A 565 -2.05 -9.02 -27.57
C ALA A 565 -0.73 -8.88 -28.39
N ARG A 566 0.30 -8.29 -27.77
CA ARG A 566 1.64 -8.16 -28.35
C ARG A 566 2.67 -9.01 -27.61
N PRO A 567 3.74 -9.46 -28.29
CA PRO A 567 4.81 -10.24 -27.69
C PRO A 567 5.42 -9.58 -26.45
N SER A 568 5.92 -10.40 -25.52
CA SER A 568 6.68 -9.92 -24.37
C SER A 568 8.03 -9.33 -24.77
N LEU A 569 8.59 -8.47 -23.90
CA LEU A 569 9.93 -7.91 -24.13
C LEU A 569 11.01 -9.00 -24.20
N GLN A 570 10.83 -10.14 -23.52
CA GLN A 570 11.76 -11.27 -23.60
C GLN A 570 11.75 -11.90 -25.00
N LYS A 571 10.57 -12.02 -25.62
CA LYS A 571 10.42 -12.54 -26.99
C LYS A 571 11.00 -11.55 -28.01
N ILE A 572 10.66 -10.26 -27.89
CA ILE A 572 11.20 -9.22 -28.78
C ILE A 572 12.72 -9.10 -28.63
N ASN A 573 13.25 -9.21 -27.40
CA ASN A 573 14.69 -9.23 -27.18
C ASN A 573 15.33 -10.39 -27.95
N LEU A 574 14.78 -11.61 -27.89
CA LEU A 574 15.30 -12.76 -28.63
C LEU A 574 15.23 -12.55 -30.15
N GLU A 575 14.13 -11.97 -30.65
CA GLU A 575 13.94 -11.65 -32.07
C GLU A 575 14.98 -10.63 -32.57
N ALA A 576 15.44 -9.71 -31.72
CA ALA A 576 16.52 -8.77 -32.06
C ALA A 576 17.86 -9.46 -32.36
N TRP A 577 18.08 -10.67 -31.82
CA TRP A 577 19.24 -11.52 -32.14
C TRP A 577 19.03 -12.37 -33.40
N ASN A 578 17.77 -12.67 -33.73
CA ASN A 578 17.40 -13.57 -34.82
C ASN A 578 17.08 -12.84 -36.14
N GLY A 579 17.53 -11.58 -36.27
CA GLY A 579 17.46 -10.83 -37.53
C GLY A 579 16.13 -10.13 -37.80
N ALA A 580 15.26 -9.99 -36.79
CA ALA A 580 14.08 -9.13 -36.90
C ALA A 580 14.48 -7.66 -37.08
N ARG A 581 13.58 -6.86 -37.69
CA ARG A 581 13.82 -5.44 -37.96
C ARG A 581 13.30 -4.57 -36.83
N ALA A 582 14.01 -3.50 -36.50
CA ALA A 582 13.55 -2.53 -35.51
C ALA A 582 12.17 -1.95 -35.84
N ASP A 583 11.90 -1.66 -37.11
CA ASP A 583 10.64 -1.05 -37.58
C ASP A 583 9.40 -1.87 -37.20
N ASP A 584 9.53 -3.20 -37.14
CA ASP A 584 8.43 -4.13 -36.80
C ASP A 584 7.91 -3.94 -35.36
N TYR A 585 8.72 -3.31 -34.50
CA TYR A 585 8.42 -3.05 -33.09
C TYR A 585 8.29 -1.57 -32.75
N SER A 586 8.23 -0.68 -33.74
CA SER A 586 8.05 0.78 -33.55
C SER A 586 6.84 1.13 -32.67
N TYR A 587 5.81 0.29 -32.65
CA TYR A 587 4.63 0.44 -31.79
C TYR A 587 4.95 0.46 -30.28
N LEU A 588 6.10 -0.06 -29.85
CA LEU A 588 6.51 -0.08 -28.44
C LEU A 588 6.55 1.33 -27.85
N GLU A 589 6.94 2.34 -28.64
CA GLU A 589 7.06 3.72 -28.16
C GLU A 589 5.72 4.36 -27.72
N GLU A 590 4.61 3.81 -28.22
CA GLU A 590 3.25 4.31 -28.01
C GLU A 590 2.44 3.47 -27.02
N VAL A 591 3.01 2.37 -26.48
CA VAL A 591 2.31 1.50 -25.54
C VAL A 591 1.90 2.25 -24.27
N GLU A 592 0.61 2.17 -23.92
CA GLU A 592 0.10 2.76 -22.69
C GLU A 592 0.26 1.78 -21.51
N VAL A 593 1.18 2.08 -20.60
CA VAL A 593 1.41 1.27 -19.38
C VAL A 593 0.63 1.88 -18.22
N LYS A 594 -0.49 1.23 -17.85
CA LYS A 594 -1.42 1.70 -16.81
C LYS A 594 -1.08 1.19 -15.42
N TYR A 595 0.21 1.02 -15.14
CA TYR A 595 0.66 0.35 -13.92
C TYR A 595 1.79 1.10 -13.24
N SER A 596 1.81 0.98 -11.92
CA SER A 596 2.96 1.30 -11.08
C SER A 596 3.22 0.12 -10.14
N ASN A 597 4.37 0.09 -9.48
CA ASN A 597 4.66 -0.92 -8.48
C ASN A 597 5.50 -0.38 -7.32
N TYR A 598 5.42 -1.08 -6.19
CA TYR A 598 6.27 -0.86 -5.03
C TYR A 598 6.74 -2.21 -4.45
N SER A 599 8.03 -2.30 -4.14
CA SER A 599 8.69 -3.51 -3.63
C SER A 599 8.97 -3.34 -2.14
N TYR A 600 8.40 -4.26 -1.36
CA TYR A 600 8.57 -4.33 0.09
C TYR A 600 9.73 -5.25 0.42
N ASN A 601 10.69 -4.73 1.19
CA ASN A 601 11.86 -5.47 1.63
C ASN A 601 11.89 -5.55 3.15
N HIS A 602 12.55 -6.57 3.68
CA HIS A 602 12.74 -6.70 5.11
C HIS A 602 13.64 -5.57 5.64
N ILE A 603 13.18 -4.83 6.64
CA ILE A 603 13.97 -3.78 7.30
C ILE A 603 13.98 -3.97 8.83
N GLY A 604 13.92 -5.22 9.29
CA GLY A 604 13.77 -5.60 10.70
C GLY A 604 12.32 -5.52 11.20
N GLU A 605 11.64 -4.40 10.93
CA GLU A 605 10.25 -4.17 11.36
C GLU A 605 9.24 -4.29 10.21
N ASN A 606 8.37 -5.31 10.29
CA ASN A 606 7.46 -5.66 9.20
C ASN A 606 5.99 -5.29 9.44
N SER A 607 5.63 -4.49 10.46
CA SER A 607 4.20 -4.22 10.72
C SER A 607 3.51 -3.48 9.57
N HIS A 608 4.20 -2.56 8.88
CA HIS A 608 3.67 -1.93 7.65
C HIS A 608 3.55 -2.94 6.52
N VAL A 609 4.57 -3.79 6.36
CA VAL A 609 4.58 -4.86 5.36
C VAL A 609 3.39 -5.81 5.55
N SER A 610 3.18 -6.29 6.78
CA SER A 610 2.04 -7.16 7.14
C SER A 610 0.70 -6.44 6.94
N ARG A 611 0.62 -5.15 7.29
CA ARG A 611 -0.58 -4.32 7.06
C ARG A 611 -0.93 -4.22 5.58
N VAL A 612 0.05 -3.92 4.73
CA VAL A 612 -0.15 -3.84 3.26
C VAL A 612 -0.54 -5.20 2.70
N LEU A 613 0.15 -6.27 3.09
CA LEU A 613 -0.14 -7.61 2.59
C LEU A 613 -1.56 -8.05 2.94
N ALA A 614 -1.98 -7.89 4.21
CA ALA A 614 -3.34 -8.21 4.64
C ALA A 614 -4.39 -7.37 3.88
N ALA A 615 -4.15 -6.07 3.71
CA ALA A 615 -5.04 -5.21 2.94
C ALA A 615 -5.12 -5.61 1.47
N CYS A 616 -4.01 -6.07 0.86
CA CYS A 616 -4.02 -6.59 -0.50
C CYS A 616 -4.82 -7.90 -0.62
N GLU A 617 -4.67 -8.81 0.33
CA GLU A 617 -5.44 -10.07 0.38
C GLU A 617 -6.95 -9.82 0.48
N GLU A 618 -7.37 -8.88 1.34
CA GLU A 618 -8.76 -8.44 1.46
C GLU A 618 -9.30 -7.83 0.16
N ASN A 619 -8.51 -6.96 -0.49
CA ASN A 619 -8.88 -6.32 -1.75
C ASN A 619 -9.04 -7.36 -2.89
N LEU A 620 -8.11 -8.30 -3.01
CA LEU A 620 -8.11 -9.31 -4.05
C LEU A 620 -9.21 -10.37 -3.87
N ALA A 621 -9.74 -10.54 -2.66
CA ALA A 621 -10.86 -11.43 -2.37
C ALA A 621 -12.21 -10.92 -2.93
N LEU A 622 -12.30 -9.66 -3.37
CA LEU A 622 -13.51 -9.04 -3.92
C LEU A 622 -13.31 -8.52 -5.36
N PRO A 623 -12.87 -9.36 -6.32
CA PRO A 623 -12.54 -8.91 -7.67
C PRO A 623 -13.78 -8.37 -8.40
N GLY A 624 -13.63 -7.22 -9.07
CA GLY A 624 -14.66 -6.65 -9.95
C GLY A 624 -15.48 -5.48 -9.40
N LYS A 625 -15.18 -4.94 -8.20
CA LYS A 625 -15.76 -3.65 -7.78
C LYS A 625 -15.03 -2.48 -8.45
N GLU A 626 -15.76 -1.47 -8.89
CA GLU A 626 -15.16 -0.20 -9.32
C GLU A 626 -14.38 0.44 -8.15
N GLY A 627 -13.14 0.90 -8.41
CA GLY A 627 -12.35 1.68 -7.44
C GLY A 627 -11.21 0.95 -6.72
N HIS A 628 -10.88 -0.31 -7.05
CA HIS A 628 -9.68 -0.96 -6.51
C HIS A 628 -8.40 -0.37 -7.11
N THR A 629 -7.44 0.00 -6.26
CA THR A 629 -6.13 0.56 -6.66
C THR A 629 -5.05 -0.51 -6.84
N VAL A 630 -5.23 -1.71 -6.27
CA VAL A 630 -4.30 -2.85 -6.35
C VAL A 630 -4.69 -3.73 -7.54
N CYS A 631 -3.73 -3.99 -8.42
CA CYS A 631 -3.87 -4.91 -9.55
C CYS A 631 -3.55 -6.36 -9.13
N CYS A 632 -2.40 -6.58 -8.50
CA CYS A 632 -1.98 -7.89 -7.99
C CYS A 632 -0.84 -7.75 -6.96
N VAL A 633 -0.60 -8.84 -6.22
CA VAL A 633 0.58 -9.02 -5.38
C VAL A 633 1.45 -10.10 -5.99
N GLU A 634 2.69 -9.77 -6.28
CA GLU A 634 3.72 -10.69 -6.74
C GLU A 634 4.53 -11.11 -5.52
N SER A 635 4.11 -12.23 -4.90
CA SER A 635 4.68 -12.72 -3.64
C SER A 635 6.05 -13.38 -3.82
N ASP A 636 6.36 -13.88 -5.02
CA ASP A 636 7.56 -14.66 -5.30
C ASP A 636 7.87 -15.70 -4.19
N GLY A 637 6.84 -16.48 -3.84
CA GLY A 637 6.92 -17.51 -2.79
C GLY A 637 6.91 -16.98 -1.36
N PHE A 638 6.54 -15.70 -1.13
CA PHE A 638 6.49 -15.13 0.21
C PHE A 638 5.21 -15.53 0.93
N VAL A 639 5.37 -15.88 2.20
CA VAL A 639 4.28 -16.17 3.13
C VAL A 639 4.64 -15.52 4.46
N ASP A 640 3.78 -14.64 4.97
CA ASP A 640 3.97 -14.08 6.31
C ASP A 640 3.62 -15.13 7.38
N SER A 641 4.61 -15.95 7.74
CA SER A 641 4.45 -17.02 8.73
C SER A 641 4.69 -16.56 10.17
N GLY A 642 5.01 -15.28 10.39
CA GLY A 642 5.42 -14.73 11.69
C GLY A 642 6.79 -15.23 12.21
N LYS A 643 7.36 -16.30 11.64
CA LYS A 643 8.73 -16.78 11.93
C LYS A 643 9.73 -15.96 11.13
N ARG A 644 10.87 -15.55 11.73
CA ARG A 644 11.85 -14.67 11.05
C ARG A 644 13.28 -15.22 11.10
N GLY A 645 13.88 -15.33 9.92
CA GLY A 645 15.30 -15.59 9.66
C GLY A 645 15.80 -14.87 8.38
N TYR A 646 15.15 -13.76 8.03
CA TYR A 646 15.43 -12.99 6.81
C TYR A 646 16.70 -12.17 6.95
N GLN A 647 17.47 -12.06 5.86
CA GLN A 647 18.52 -11.04 5.78
C GLN A 647 17.90 -9.64 5.74
N ASP A 648 18.63 -8.66 6.28
CA ASP A 648 18.27 -7.25 6.11
C ASP A 648 18.20 -6.91 4.62
N TYR A 649 17.21 -6.11 4.25
CA TYR A 649 16.89 -5.71 2.87
C TYR A 649 16.46 -6.83 1.93
N ALA A 650 16.21 -8.04 2.42
CA ALA A 650 15.69 -9.13 1.60
C ALA A 650 14.33 -8.78 0.96
N HIS A 651 14.15 -9.11 -0.32
CA HIS A 651 12.88 -8.90 -1.04
C HIS A 651 11.78 -9.76 -0.42
N LEU A 652 10.63 -9.16 -0.08
CA LEU A 652 9.48 -9.86 0.45
C LEU A 652 8.44 -10.05 -0.64
N PHE A 653 7.87 -8.98 -1.16
CA PHE A 653 6.91 -9.04 -2.27
C PHE A 653 6.83 -7.70 -2.98
N ARG A 654 6.17 -7.70 -4.14
CA ARG A 654 5.89 -6.50 -4.92
C ARG A 654 4.39 -6.33 -5.09
N VAL A 655 3.89 -5.12 -4.86
CA VAL A 655 2.50 -4.77 -5.15
C VAL A 655 2.46 -4.01 -6.45
N VAL A 656 1.58 -4.43 -7.35
CA VAL A 656 1.30 -3.73 -8.62
C VAL A 656 0.00 -2.98 -8.47
N PHE A 657 0.01 -1.71 -8.83
CA PHE A 657 -1.16 -0.82 -8.79
C PHE A 657 -1.63 -0.48 -10.19
N ASN A 658 -2.93 -0.19 -10.33
CA ASN A 658 -3.54 0.33 -11.57
C ASN A 658 -3.72 1.86 -11.53
N THR A 659 -3.07 2.53 -10.57
CA THR A 659 -3.06 3.97 -10.38
C THR A 659 -1.62 4.43 -10.10
N ASN A 660 -1.36 5.74 -10.18
CA ASN A 660 -0.06 6.30 -9.84
C ASN A 660 0.16 6.22 -8.32
N ILE A 661 1.41 6.08 -7.90
CA ILE A 661 1.83 6.03 -6.50
C ILE A 661 2.68 7.25 -6.12
N CYS A 662 3.16 7.97 -7.13
CA CYS A 662 3.93 9.18 -6.94
C CYS A 662 3.38 10.36 -7.76
N TRP A 663 3.86 11.56 -7.47
CA TRP A 663 3.48 12.79 -8.16
C TRP A 663 4.64 13.77 -8.26
N VAL A 664 4.92 14.29 -9.45
CA VAL A 664 5.87 15.37 -9.68
C VAL A 664 5.26 16.70 -9.24
N ASN A 665 5.83 17.27 -8.19
CA ASN A 665 5.36 18.50 -7.55
C ASN A 665 5.90 19.77 -8.24
N GLU A 666 5.42 20.94 -7.81
CA GLU A 666 5.80 22.23 -8.39
C GLU A 666 7.27 22.62 -8.14
N ASP A 667 7.97 21.93 -7.24
CA ASP A 667 9.39 22.10 -7.02
C ASP A 667 10.26 21.31 -8.01
N GLY A 668 9.66 20.42 -8.81
CA GLY A 668 10.39 19.51 -9.70
C GLY A 668 10.89 18.26 -8.99
N GLY A 669 10.40 17.99 -7.77
CA GLY A 669 10.66 16.75 -7.04
C GLY A 669 9.46 15.80 -7.06
N ILE A 670 9.63 14.63 -6.44
CA ILE A 670 8.59 13.61 -6.33
C ILE A 670 7.99 13.60 -4.91
N ASN A 671 6.66 13.56 -4.84
CA ASN A 671 5.92 13.11 -3.67
C ASN A 671 5.58 11.62 -3.83
N LEU A 672 5.86 10.79 -2.83
CA LEU A 672 5.41 9.39 -2.75
C LEU A 672 4.29 9.29 -1.71
N ASP A 673 3.28 8.46 -1.97
CA ASP A 673 2.16 8.34 -1.03
C ASP A 673 2.59 7.66 0.27
N GLU A 674 2.31 8.32 1.39
CA GLU A 674 2.74 7.94 2.74
C GLU A 674 2.01 6.69 3.26
N CYS A 675 0.94 6.23 2.61
CA CYS A 675 0.32 4.94 2.93
C CYS A 675 1.01 3.76 2.21
N ILE A 676 1.77 4.03 1.13
CA ILE A 676 2.46 2.98 0.37
C ILE A 676 3.78 2.63 1.02
N SER A 677 4.64 3.63 1.24
CA SER A 677 5.95 3.42 1.83
C SER A 677 5.89 3.19 3.34
N GLU A 678 6.88 2.48 3.88
CA GLU A 678 7.00 2.33 5.32
C GLU A 678 7.15 3.70 6.01
N PRO A 679 6.61 3.88 7.23
CA PRO A 679 6.66 5.15 7.91
C PRO A 679 8.10 5.50 8.27
N VAL A 680 8.38 6.80 8.30
CA VAL A 680 9.65 7.32 8.79
C VAL A 680 9.82 6.93 10.25
N LYS A 681 10.93 6.26 10.59
CA LYS A 681 11.24 5.73 11.92
C LYS A 681 10.97 6.74 13.05
N ALA A 682 11.38 7.99 12.86
CA ALA A 682 11.17 9.06 13.84
C ALA A 682 9.68 9.40 14.07
N PHE A 683 8.84 9.36 13.02
CA PHE A 683 7.40 9.55 13.16
C PHE A 683 6.75 8.40 13.90
N ARG A 684 7.11 7.17 13.51
CA ARG A 684 6.64 5.95 14.15
C ARG A 684 6.92 5.96 15.65
N GLN A 685 8.17 6.18 16.05
CA GLN A 685 8.56 6.22 17.46
C GLN A 685 7.79 7.28 18.26
N LYS A 686 7.57 8.47 17.67
CA LYS A 686 6.79 9.54 18.29
C LYS A 686 5.30 9.21 18.46
N ILE A 687 4.74 8.40 17.55
CA ILE A 687 3.32 8.00 17.63
C ILE A 687 3.15 6.82 18.58
N GLU A 688 4.03 5.82 18.50
CA GLU A 688 4.02 4.66 19.40
C GLU A 688 4.24 5.06 20.85
N SER A 689 5.06 6.09 21.13
CA SER A 689 5.26 6.60 22.50
C SER A 689 4.00 7.22 23.12
N LEU A 690 2.97 7.54 22.33
CA LEU A 690 1.67 8.00 22.84
C LEU A 690 0.82 6.84 23.36
N GLY A 691 1.14 5.60 22.96
CA GLY A 691 0.51 4.40 23.51
C GLY A 691 0.98 4.15 24.94
N GLY A 692 0.04 4.03 25.86
CA GLY A 692 0.34 3.72 27.26
C GLY A 692 0.73 4.91 28.13
N LEU A 693 0.44 6.16 27.71
CA LEU A 693 0.55 7.35 28.58
C LEU A 693 -0.11 7.09 29.94
N GLU A 694 0.62 7.35 31.03
CA GLU A 694 0.10 7.12 32.37
C GLU A 694 -1.06 8.07 32.68
N LYS A 695 -1.90 7.68 33.65
CA LYS A 695 -3.05 8.49 34.04
C LYS A 695 -2.58 9.85 34.60
N GLY A 696 -2.80 10.91 33.83
CA GLY A 696 -2.42 12.28 34.19
C GLY A 696 -1.24 12.82 33.38
N GLU A 697 -0.53 11.97 32.63
CA GLU A 697 0.47 12.41 31.66
C GLU A 697 -0.19 13.05 30.43
N LYS A 698 0.58 13.94 29.79
CA LYS A 698 0.18 14.64 28.58
C LYS A 698 1.17 14.37 27.45
N ALA A 699 0.64 14.27 26.23
CA ALA A 699 1.44 14.16 25.02
C ALA A 699 2.40 15.35 24.89
N LYS A 700 3.63 15.13 24.41
CA LYS A 700 4.54 16.22 24.07
C LYS A 700 4.16 16.82 22.73
N ASP A 701 4.49 18.10 22.53
CA ASP A 701 4.20 18.84 21.30
C ASP A 701 4.64 18.12 20.03
N GLU A 702 5.85 17.58 20.02
CA GLU A 702 6.40 16.89 18.85
C GLU A 702 5.68 15.57 18.54
N GLU A 703 5.24 14.85 19.57
CA GLU A 703 4.51 13.59 19.46
C GLU A 703 3.09 13.86 18.93
N LEU A 704 2.42 14.86 19.53
CA LEU A 704 1.10 15.32 19.10
C LEU A 704 1.10 15.87 17.68
N LEU A 705 2.14 16.63 17.30
CA LEU A 705 2.30 17.12 15.93
C LEU A 705 2.53 15.98 14.95
N ALA A 706 3.36 14.99 15.30
CA ALA A 706 3.59 13.81 14.47
C ALA A 706 2.30 13.03 14.24
N LEU A 707 1.52 12.79 15.30
CA LEU A 707 0.20 12.16 15.22
C LEU A 707 -0.75 12.98 14.34
N LYS A 708 -0.81 14.30 14.53
CA LYS A 708 -1.69 15.18 13.75
C LYS A 708 -1.35 15.17 12.27
N ILE A 709 -0.06 15.30 11.92
CA ILE A 709 0.38 15.24 10.52
C ILE A 709 0.03 13.87 9.92
N ALA A 710 0.34 12.78 10.62
CA ALA A 710 0.10 11.43 10.13
C ALA A 710 -1.40 11.15 9.90
N LEU A 711 -2.27 11.55 10.83
CA LEU A 711 -3.72 11.40 10.64
C LEU A 711 -4.25 12.28 9.51
N LEU A 712 -3.72 13.51 9.33
CA LEU A 712 -4.15 14.40 8.23
C LEU A 712 -3.74 13.88 6.84
N THR A 713 -2.64 13.14 6.74
CA THR A 713 -2.09 12.64 5.46
C THR A 713 -2.50 11.20 5.16
N GLN A 714 -2.34 10.28 6.12
CA GLN A 714 -2.56 8.85 5.94
C GLN A 714 -4.00 8.42 6.21
N GLY A 715 -4.77 9.24 6.92
CA GLY A 715 -6.17 8.92 7.23
C GLY A 715 -6.33 7.77 8.21
N VAL A 716 -7.53 7.21 8.28
CA VAL A 716 -7.88 6.16 9.24
C VAL A 716 -8.90 5.19 8.67
N LYS A 717 -8.79 3.90 9.01
CA LYS A 717 -9.84 2.90 8.76
C LYS A 717 -10.77 2.82 9.95
N ILE A 718 -12.08 2.69 9.73
CA ILE A 718 -13.06 2.47 10.78
C ILE A 718 -13.50 1.01 10.69
N SER A 719 -13.37 0.25 11.78
CA SER A 719 -13.79 -1.16 11.80
C SER A 719 -15.29 -1.31 11.54
N GLN A 720 -15.71 -2.49 11.09
CA GLN A 720 -17.13 -2.78 10.88
C GLN A 720 -17.93 -2.66 12.20
N GLN A 721 -17.34 -3.09 13.32
CA GLN A 721 -17.98 -3.01 14.64
C GLN A 721 -18.13 -1.55 15.09
N ALA A 722 -17.09 -0.73 14.92
CA ALA A 722 -17.15 0.70 15.21
C ALA A 722 -18.17 1.42 14.33
N SER A 723 -18.25 1.08 13.04
CA SER A 723 -19.25 1.64 12.11
C SER A 723 -20.68 1.32 12.55
N GLN A 724 -20.97 0.05 12.87
CA GLN A 724 -22.30 -0.36 13.38
C GLN A 724 -22.65 0.30 14.72
N PHE A 725 -21.65 0.49 15.59
CA PHE A 725 -21.83 1.19 16.86
C PHE A 725 -22.21 2.66 16.65
N LEU A 726 -21.57 3.34 15.70
CA LEU A 726 -21.87 4.73 15.35
C LEU A 726 -23.25 4.87 14.70
N GLU A 727 -23.63 3.96 13.81
CA GLU A 727 -24.97 3.95 13.18
C GLU A 727 -26.09 3.87 14.23
N LYS A 728 -25.94 3.00 15.24
CA LYS A 728 -26.89 2.89 16.36
C LYS A 728 -27.00 4.17 17.21
N ARG A 729 -26.05 5.11 17.09
CA ARG A 729 -25.97 6.35 17.87
C ARG A 729 -26.24 7.61 17.04
N GLY A 730 -26.89 7.46 15.87
CA GLY A 730 -27.28 8.59 15.02
C GLY A 730 -26.35 8.83 13.83
N GLY A 731 -25.40 7.93 13.60
CA GLY A 731 -24.47 8.00 12.49
C GLY A 731 -23.29 8.95 12.71
N LEU A 732 -22.32 8.82 11.82
CA LEU A 732 -21.09 9.60 11.84
C LEU A 732 -21.28 10.88 11.03
N ARG A 733 -20.96 12.04 11.63
CA ARG A 733 -20.98 13.29 10.87
C ARG A 733 -19.84 13.31 9.85
N PRO A 734 -20.11 13.53 8.55
CA PRO A 734 -19.05 13.77 7.59
C PRO A 734 -18.34 15.08 7.92
N ALA A 735 -17.01 15.02 8.06
CA ALA A 735 -16.20 16.21 8.21
C ALA A 735 -15.80 16.77 6.84
N THR A 736 -15.20 17.97 6.84
CA THR A 736 -14.77 18.63 5.60
C THR A 736 -13.78 17.75 4.83
N ASN A 737 -13.93 17.67 3.51
CA ASN A 737 -13.17 16.86 2.56
C ASN A 737 -13.04 15.36 2.92
N ASP A 738 -14.16 14.64 2.90
CA ASP A 738 -14.25 13.16 2.93
C ASP A 738 -13.50 12.54 4.12
N ALA A 739 -13.74 13.10 5.30
CA ALA A 739 -13.02 12.83 6.53
C ALA A 739 -13.95 12.69 7.73
N VAL A 740 -13.36 12.35 8.87
CA VAL A 740 -13.97 12.40 10.20
C VAL A 740 -13.22 13.36 11.10
N ASP A 741 -13.92 13.95 12.07
CA ASP A 741 -13.29 14.73 13.14
C ASP A 741 -13.13 13.85 14.38
N ILE A 742 -11.89 13.57 14.76
CA ILE A 742 -11.55 12.75 15.94
C ILE A 742 -11.26 13.69 17.11
N ARG A 743 -12.03 13.59 18.18
CA ARG A 743 -11.78 14.31 19.44
C ARG A 743 -10.94 13.44 20.37
N PHE A 744 -9.84 14.00 20.84
CA PHE A 744 -8.97 13.38 21.82
C PHE A 744 -9.27 13.90 23.23
N GLY A 745 -8.90 13.15 24.27
CA GLY A 745 -9.09 13.57 25.66
C GLY A 745 -8.04 14.56 26.18
N LYS A 746 -8.14 14.90 27.47
CA LYS A 746 -7.28 15.89 28.16
C LYS A 746 -5.78 15.63 28.09
N SER A 747 -5.35 14.37 28.06
CA SER A 747 -3.93 14.01 27.86
C SER A 747 -3.38 14.46 26.50
N PHE A 748 -4.27 14.75 25.56
CA PHE A 748 -3.98 15.29 24.23
C PHE A 748 -4.58 16.69 24.07
N TYR A 749 -4.77 17.44 25.16
CA TYR A 749 -5.20 18.84 25.15
C TYR A 749 -6.56 19.08 24.50
N ASP A 750 -7.42 18.06 24.51
CA ASP A 750 -8.76 18.10 23.92
C ASP A 750 -8.75 18.53 22.44
N VAL A 751 -7.66 18.21 21.72
CA VAL A 751 -7.56 18.52 20.29
C VAL A 751 -8.59 17.74 19.49
N VAL A 752 -9.00 18.36 18.39
CA VAL A 752 -9.72 17.67 17.32
C VAL A 752 -8.78 17.53 16.14
N ILE A 753 -8.73 16.35 15.51
CA ILE A 753 -7.93 16.10 14.32
C ILE A 753 -8.85 15.58 13.22
N ASN A 754 -8.79 16.21 12.06
CA ASN A 754 -9.49 15.76 10.87
C ASN A 754 -8.70 14.61 10.21
N ALA A 755 -9.31 13.46 10.00
CA ALA A 755 -8.67 12.29 9.38
C ALA A 755 -9.48 11.82 8.16
N PRO A 756 -8.92 11.79 6.94
CA PRO A 756 -9.61 11.25 5.77
C PRO A 756 -9.93 9.77 5.97
N ILE A 757 -11.10 9.37 5.47
CA ILE A 757 -11.59 7.98 5.48
C ILE A 757 -11.77 7.42 4.06
N ASP A 758 -11.54 8.25 3.04
CA ASP A 758 -11.67 7.87 1.62
C ASP A 758 -10.51 8.39 0.75
N ASN A 759 -9.27 8.32 1.24
CA ASN A 759 -8.08 8.57 0.43
C ASN A 759 -7.74 7.37 -0.47
N LYS A 760 -6.98 7.63 -1.56
CA LYS A 760 -6.64 6.66 -2.62
C LYS A 760 -6.10 5.32 -2.09
N PHE A 761 -5.28 5.35 -1.04
CA PHE A 761 -4.68 4.15 -0.43
C PHE A 761 -5.12 3.95 1.02
N LYS A 762 -6.37 4.31 1.35
CA LYS A 762 -6.94 4.17 2.71
C LYS A 762 -6.76 2.79 3.33
N GLU A 763 -6.79 1.76 2.50
CA GLU A 763 -6.67 0.36 2.93
C GLU A 763 -5.31 0.07 3.58
N PHE A 764 -4.28 0.85 3.24
CA PHE A 764 -2.93 0.75 3.81
C PHE A 764 -2.68 1.75 4.93
N SER A 765 -3.68 2.55 5.34
CA SER A 765 -3.52 3.46 6.47
C SER A 765 -3.00 2.68 7.69
N PRO A 766 -2.03 3.21 8.44
CA PRO A 766 -1.52 2.54 9.63
C PRO A 766 -2.46 2.70 10.84
N PHE A 767 -3.53 3.49 10.71
CA PHE A 767 -4.47 3.78 11.77
C PHE A 767 -5.79 3.02 11.61
N ASP A 768 -6.30 2.52 12.73
CA ASP A 768 -7.64 1.96 12.86
C ASP A 768 -8.41 2.65 13.98
N ILE A 769 -9.72 2.80 13.79
CA ILE A 769 -10.68 3.08 14.85
C ILE A 769 -11.46 1.80 15.10
N ASP A 770 -11.36 1.28 16.32
CA ASP A 770 -12.10 0.09 16.73
C ASP A 770 -12.83 0.29 18.06
N LEU A 771 -13.78 -0.61 18.33
CA LEU A 771 -14.61 -0.61 19.50
C LEU A 771 -14.04 -1.59 20.55
N GLU A 772 -13.82 -1.10 21.77
CA GLU A 772 -13.59 -1.96 22.92
C GLU A 772 -14.63 -1.65 24.01
N GLY A 773 -15.47 -2.64 24.33
CA GLY A 773 -16.65 -2.42 25.17
C GLY A 773 -17.58 -1.40 24.51
N ASP A 774 -17.90 -0.33 25.23
CA ASP A 774 -18.75 0.77 24.73
C ASP A 774 -17.96 2.04 24.40
N SER A 775 -16.66 1.91 24.09
CA SER A 775 -15.78 3.05 23.79
C SER A 775 -14.95 2.83 22.55
N LEU A 776 -14.78 3.90 21.76
CA LEU A 776 -13.94 3.91 20.57
C LEU A 776 -12.49 4.20 20.94
N TYR A 777 -11.57 3.52 20.26
CA TYR A 777 -10.14 3.66 20.45
C TYR A 777 -9.43 3.83 19.10
N LEU A 778 -8.39 4.66 19.11
CA LEU A 778 -7.45 4.78 17.99
C LEU A 778 -6.31 3.79 18.18
N PHE A 779 -5.99 3.05 17.12
CA PHE A 779 -4.86 2.14 17.05
C PHE A 779 -3.89 2.58 15.97
N TYR A 780 -2.61 2.26 16.16
CA TYR A 780 -1.53 2.45 15.19
C TYR A 780 -0.76 1.13 15.06
N TYR A 781 -0.84 0.45 13.91
CA TYR A 781 -0.33 -0.91 13.71
C TYR A 781 -0.74 -1.90 14.83
N GLY A 782 -1.99 -1.81 15.30
CA GLY A 782 -2.51 -2.64 16.39
C GLY A 782 -2.10 -2.18 17.79
N ILE A 783 -1.19 -1.20 17.94
CA ILE A 783 -0.88 -0.58 19.22
C ILE A 783 -2.00 0.39 19.57
N LYS A 784 -2.64 0.16 20.71
CA LYS A 784 -3.69 1.03 21.24
C LYS A 784 -3.11 2.37 21.69
N ILE A 785 -3.50 3.46 21.05
CA ILE A 785 -3.00 4.80 21.38
C ILE A 785 -3.83 5.41 22.51
N THR A 786 -5.12 5.65 22.28
CA THR A 786 -5.97 6.31 23.27
C THR A 786 -7.46 6.13 22.96
N LYS A 787 -8.30 6.39 23.96
CA LYS A 787 -9.74 6.53 23.78
C LYS A 787 -10.02 7.80 22.99
N ILE A 788 -10.94 7.72 22.04
CA ILE A 788 -11.36 8.83 21.20
C ILE A 788 -12.89 8.96 21.21
N ASP A 789 -13.36 10.16 20.88
CA ASP A 789 -14.77 10.42 20.57
C ASP A 789 -14.89 10.92 19.12
N LEU A 790 -15.97 10.55 18.46
CA LEU A 790 -16.34 11.07 17.14
C LEU A 790 -17.57 11.96 17.27
N PHE A 791 -17.73 12.90 16.32
CA PHE A 791 -18.90 13.78 16.29
C PHE A 791 -20.05 13.09 15.58
N ASN A 792 -21.20 13.02 16.25
CA ASN A 792 -22.45 12.54 15.66
C ASN A 792 -23.02 13.60 14.71
N THR A 793 -23.88 13.12 13.81
CA THR A 793 -24.72 13.94 12.94
C THR A 793 -25.50 14.99 13.74
N ASP A 794 -25.66 16.19 13.18
CA ASP A 794 -26.42 17.25 13.83
C ASP A 794 -27.92 16.89 13.82
N PRO A 795 -28.57 16.76 14.99
CA PRO A 795 -29.98 16.36 15.06
C PRO A 795 -30.94 17.39 14.43
N LEU A 796 -30.48 18.62 14.20
CA LEU A 796 -31.27 19.68 13.59
C LEU A 796 -31.14 19.72 12.06
N GLU A 797 -30.12 19.10 11.46
CA GLU A 797 -29.74 19.33 10.05
C GLU A 797 -30.85 19.03 9.03
N ASN A 798 -31.72 18.06 9.36
CA ASN A 798 -32.80 17.56 8.51
C ASN A 798 -34.15 18.23 8.81
N ARG A 799 -34.22 19.13 9.80
CA ARG A 799 -35.41 19.96 10.04
C ARG A 799 -35.64 20.91 8.87
N LYS A 800 -36.89 21.30 8.67
CA LYS A 800 -37.27 22.28 7.66
C LYS A 800 -37.81 23.53 8.31
N THR A 801 -37.44 24.69 7.77
CA THR A 801 -38.03 25.97 8.15
C THR A 801 -39.49 26.06 7.73
N HIS A 802 -40.21 27.05 8.26
CA HIS A 802 -41.60 27.31 7.86
C HIS A 802 -41.75 27.58 6.35
N LYS A 803 -40.69 28.01 5.67
CA LYS A 803 -40.66 28.23 4.22
C LYS A 803 -40.05 27.06 3.44
N GLY A 804 -39.76 25.94 4.11
CA GLY A 804 -39.37 24.68 3.49
C GLY A 804 -37.87 24.51 3.20
N PHE A 805 -37.02 25.42 3.65
CA PHE A 805 -35.56 25.23 3.59
C PHE A 805 -35.14 24.17 4.58
N LEU A 806 -34.25 23.25 4.20
CA LEU A 806 -33.60 22.40 5.20
C LEU A 806 -32.67 23.26 6.06
N TYR A 807 -32.54 22.93 7.34
CA TYR A 807 -31.64 23.66 8.24
C TYR A 807 -30.20 23.61 7.70
N SER A 808 -29.76 22.44 7.24
CA SER A 808 -28.48 22.23 6.54
C SER A 808 -28.28 23.08 5.28
N GLU A 809 -29.36 23.54 4.63
CA GLU A 809 -29.27 24.49 3.51
C GLU A 809 -29.02 25.93 3.97
N VAL A 810 -29.35 26.26 5.21
CA VAL A 810 -29.17 27.59 5.80
C VAL A 810 -27.85 27.66 6.58
N ALA A 811 -27.59 26.66 7.42
CA ALA A 811 -26.40 26.55 8.24
C ALA A 811 -26.12 25.08 8.62
N TYR A 812 -24.86 24.75 8.90
CA TYR A 812 -24.51 23.44 9.46
C TYR A 812 -23.51 23.57 10.61
N LEU A 813 -23.66 22.70 11.61
CA LEU A 813 -22.80 22.67 12.79
C LEU A 813 -21.56 21.80 12.55
N SER A 814 -20.37 22.42 12.63
CA SER A 814 -19.07 21.73 12.54
C SER A 814 -18.32 21.93 13.84
N THR A 815 -18.05 20.82 14.51
CA THR A 815 -17.50 20.73 15.88
C THR A 815 -18.24 21.62 16.87
N ASP A 816 -17.75 22.82 17.16
CA ASP A 816 -18.34 23.81 18.06
C ASP A 816 -18.70 25.14 17.35
N ARG A 817 -18.79 25.10 16.01
CA ARG A 817 -18.97 26.27 15.15
C ARG A 817 -20.12 26.07 14.17
N LEU A 818 -21.12 26.96 14.22
CA LEU A 818 -22.20 26.99 13.24
C LEU A 818 -21.75 27.75 11.99
N ARG A 819 -21.68 27.07 10.85
CA ARG A 819 -21.39 27.72 9.56
C ARG A 819 -22.69 28.16 8.91
N VAL A 820 -22.92 29.46 8.80
CA VAL A 820 -24.07 30.07 8.14
C VAL A 820 -23.73 30.39 6.68
N HIS A 821 -24.56 29.90 5.75
CA HIS A 821 -24.32 30.06 4.32
C HIS A 821 -24.70 31.44 3.81
N VAL A 822 -23.79 32.06 3.04
CA VAL A 822 -24.12 33.27 2.26
C VAL A 822 -24.87 32.88 0.98
N THR A 823 -24.56 31.73 0.40
CA THR A 823 -25.16 31.19 -0.82
C THR A 823 -25.06 29.67 -0.80
N ASN A 824 -25.99 29.00 -1.47
CA ASN A 824 -25.97 27.56 -1.71
C ASN A 824 -25.41 27.20 -3.10
N SER A 825 -24.83 28.19 -3.80
CA SER A 825 -24.13 27.97 -5.05
C SER A 825 -22.79 28.71 -5.13
N CYS A 826 -21.70 27.97 -5.37
CA CYS A 826 -20.41 28.56 -5.73
C CYS A 826 -20.36 29.03 -7.20
N ILE A 827 -20.09 30.32 -7.43
CA ILE A 827 -19.98 30.92 -8.76
C ILE A 827 -18.94 30.22 -9.66
N TYR A 828 -17.82 29.78 -9.08
CA TYR A 828 -16.76 29.11 -9.82
C TYR A 828 -17.10 27.67 -10.23
N LYS A 829 -17.98 27.00 -9.47
CA LYS A 829 -18.51 25.67 -9.83
C LYS A 829 -19.61 25.75 -10.89
N LYS A 830 -20.38 26.85 -10.92
CA LYS A 830 -21.35 27.10 -11.99
C LYS A 830 -20.70 27.33 -13.35
N GLY A 831 -19.48 27.90 -13.37
CA GLY A 831 -18.70 28.18 -14.57
C GLY A 831 -19.17 29.40 -15.37
N ASN A 832 -20.38 29.95 -15.12
CA ASN A 832 -20.94 31.13 -15.78
C ASN A 832 -20.75 31.15 -17.32
N GLY A 833 -21.02 30.02 -17.99
CA GLY A 833 -20.84 29.88 -19.44
C GLY A 833 -19.40 29.61 -19.90
N ARG A 834 -18.43 29.52 -18.98
CA ARG A 834 -17.00 29.23 -19.25
C ARG A 834 -16.59 27.77 -19.05
N GLY A 835 -17.56 26.88 -18.80
CA GLY A 835 -17.36 25.44 -18.63
C GLY A 835 -16.77 25.01 -17.28
N GLU A 836 -16.57 23.71 -17.11
CA GLU A 836 -16.09 23.07 -15.87
C GLU A 836 -14.63 23.40 -15.53
N ASN A 837 -13.85 23.78 -16.56
CA ASN A 837 -12.46 24.21 -16.44
C ASN A 837 -12.26 25.48 -15.60
N TYR A 838 -13.33 26.19 -15.20
CA TYR A 838 -13.27 27.37 -14.34
C TYR A 838 -13.28 27.05 -12.84
N SER A 839 -13.57 25.79 -12.47
CA SER A 839 -13.69 25.36 -11.07
C SER A 839 -12.34 25.11 -10.38
N CYS A 840 -12.31 25.23 -9.05
CA CYS A 840 -11.15 24.81 -8.25
C CYS A 840 -10.97 23.29 -8.36
N LYS A 841 -9.77 22.87 -8.80
CA LYS A 841 -9.43 21.47 -9.13
C LYS A 841 -9.23 20.57 -7.90
N PHE A 842 -9.10 21.15 -6.71
CA PHE A 842 -8.97 20.45 -5.42
C PHE A 842 -10.26 20.44 -4.59
N CYS A 843 -11.35 21.04 -5.09
CA CYS A 843 -12.55 21.30 -4.29
C CYS A 843 -13.66 20.30 -4.67
N ASN A 844 -14.18 19.54 -3.72
CA ASN A 844 -15.26 18.56 -3.92
C ASN A 844 -16.68 19.14 -3.73
N ILE A 845 -16.82 20.46 -3.59
CA ILE A 845 -18.14 21.12 -3.51
C ILE A 845 -18.93 20.83 -4.80
N GLN A 846 -20.14 20.28 -4.63
CA GLN A 846 -21.05 19.97 -5.72
C GLN A 846 -21.69 21.21 -6.34
N LYS A 847 -22.13 21.09 -7.60
CA LYS A 847 -22.80 22.17 -8.34
C LYS A 847 -24.26 22.28 -7.88
N GLY A 848 -24.55 23.29 -7.06
CA GLY A 848 -25.90 23.60 -6.58
C GLY A 848 -26.60 24.74 -7.33
N ARG A 849 -27.91 24.86 -7.12
CA ARG A 849 -28.68 26.09 -7.40
C ARG A 849 -28.69 26.94 -6.13
N ASP A 850 -28.61 28.25 -6.29
CA ASP A 850 -28.84 29.12 -5.14
C ASP A 850 -30.35 29.16 -4.87
N LYS A 851 -30.76 28.91 -3.63
CA LYS A 851 -32.17 28.97 -3.23
C LYS A 851 -32.54 30.32 -2.62
N GLU A 852 -31.58 31.25 -2.51
CA GLU A 852 -31.76 32.55 -1.87
C GLU A 852 -32.41 32.44 -0.49
N ILE A 853 -31.62 32.01 0.50
CA ILE A 853 -32.04 31.93 1.90
C ILE A 853 -32.67 33.26 2.34
N ASP A 854 -33.91 33.21 2.82
CA ASP A 854 -34.64 34.36 3.32
C ASP A 854 -34.36 34.64 4.81
N ASP A 855 -34.64 35.87 5.24
CA ASP A 855 -34.28 36.35 6.57
C ASP A 855 -35.06 35.64 7.71
N ASP A 856 -36.31 35.21 7.47
CA ASP A 856 -37.10 34.49 8.50
C ASP A 856 -36.53 33.08 8.71
N SER A 857 -36.24 32.36 7.61
CA SER A 857 -35.59 31.05 7.66
C SER A 857 -34.20 31.14 8.32
N LEU A 858 -33.43 32.19 8.02
CA LEU A 858 -32.14 32.43 8.66
C LEU A 858 -32.29 32.60 10.18
N ARG A 859 -33.20 33.47 10.62
CA ARG A 859 -33.44 33.71 12.06
C ARG A 859 -33.88 32.43 12.76
N GLU A 860 -34.82 31.69 12.16
CA GLU A 860 -35.34 30.43 12.70
C GLU A 860 -34.21 29.42 12.97
N VAL A 861 -33.35 29.19 11.97
CA VAL A 861 -32.25 28.22 12.07
C VAL A 861 -31.20 28.66 13.08
N VAL A 862 -30.81 29.93 13.08
CA VAL A 862 -29.83 30.47 14.04
C VAL A 862 -30.37 30.37 15.47
N GLN A 863 -31.64 30.73 15.69
CA GLN A 863 -32.30 30.63 17.00
C GLN A 863 -32.33 29.18 17.49
N ALA A 864 -32.78 28.24 16.65
CA ALA A 864 -32.89 26.84 17.04
C ALA A 864 -31.53 26.23 17.47
N HIS A 865 -30.45 26.54 16.75
CA HIS A 865 -29.12 26.05 17.13
C HIS A 865 -28.57 26.73 18.38
N TRP A 866 -28.86 28.02 18.56
CA TRP A 866 -28.43 28.77 19.74
C TRP A 866 -29.16 28.34 21.01
N ASP A 867 -30.45 28.01 20.91
CA ASP A 867 -31.24 27.49 22.02
C ASP A 867 -30.72 26.13 22.49
N GLU A 868 -30.27 25.28 21.56
CA GLU A 868 -29.70 23.96 21.81
C GLU A 868 -28.18 23.97 22.07
N ARG A 869 -27.56 25.15 22.21
CA ARG A 869 -26.08 25.30 22.22
C ARG A 869 -25.35 24.48 23.29
N GLU A 870 -25.96 24.30 24.46
CA GLU A 870 -25.36 23.53 25.56
C GLU A 870 -25.32 22.03 25.21
N GLN A 871 -26.28 21.55 24.43
CA GLN A 871 -26.34 20.14 23.99
C GLN A 871 -25.47 19.91 22.75
N ASN A 872 -25.48 20.84 21.79
CA ASN A 872 -24.78 20.70 20.52
C ASN A 872 -23.34 21.24 20.56
N GLY A 873 -22.95 21.94 21.64
CA GLY A 873 -21.62 22.47 21.86
C GLY A 873 -21.28 23.73 21.06
N LEU A 874 -22.25 24.42 20.47
CA LEU A 874 -22.06 25.65 19.71
C LEU A 874 -21.46 26.77 20.58
N LYS A 875 -20.33 27.31 20.14
CA LYS A 875 -19.64 28.43 20.80
C LYS A 875 -19.54 29.69 19.95
N HIS A 876 -19.48 29.54 18.62
CA HIS A 876 -19.23 30.67 17.72
C HIS A 876 -19.72 30.42 16.29
N PHE A 877 -19.73 31.48 15.47
CA PHE A 877 -20.32 31.48 14.14
C PHE A 877 -19.26 31.71 13.05
N LEU A 878 -19.42 31.01 11.93
CA LEU A 878 -18.70 31.26 10.68
C LEU A 878 -19.69 31.60 9.57
N ILE A 879 -19.54 32.76 8.95
CA ILE A 879 -20.29 33.13 7.75
C ILE A 879 -19.45 32.76 6.53
N GLY A 880 -19.94 31.87 5.67
CA GLY A 880 -19.22 31.45 4.46
C GLY A 880 -19.67 30.07 3.95
N GLY A 881 -18.74 29.36 3.31
CA GLY A 881 -18.95 27.99 2.81
C GLY A 881 -18.90 27.85 1.29
N GLN A 882 -19.34 28.88 0.55
CA GLN A 882 -19.28 28.93 -0.91
C GLN A 882 -19.08 30.37 -1.38
N SER A 883 -18.60 30.56 -2.60
CA SER A 883 -18.35 31.90 -3.16
C SER A 883 -19.54 32.42 -3.96
N PRO A 884 -20.28 33.44 -3.47
CA PRO A 884 -21.29 34.13 -4.27
C PRO A 884 -20.64 35.05 -5.30
N GLU A 885 -21.44 35.54 -6.24
CA GLU A 885 -21.03 36.65 -7.10
C GLU A 885 -20.67 37.89 -6.26
N GLN A 886 -19.61 38.60 -6.63
CA GLN A 886 -19.15 39.77 -5.89
C GLN A 886 -19.86 41.01 -6.41
N THR A 887 -21.01 41.30 -5.83
CA THR A 887 -21.80 42.51 -6.05
C THR A 887 -21.93 43.28 -4.73
N LYS A 888 -22.39 44.54 -4.81
CA LYS A 888 -22.72 45.33 -3.60
C LYS A 888 -23.73 44.60 -2.69
N SER A 889 -24.67 43.85 -3.29
CA SER A 889 -25.66 43.07 -2.54
C SER A 889 -25.06 41.92 -1.72
N THR A 890 -23.87 41.42 -2.06
CA THR A 890 -23.18 40.38 -1.27
C THR A 890 -22.72 40.91 0.08
N ILE A 891 -22.13 42.11 0.12
CA ILE A 891 -21.75 42.76 1.38
C ILE A 891 -22.99 43.05 2.23
N ASP A 892 -24.07 43.52 1.60
CA ASP A 892 -25.34 43.76 2.27
C ASP A 892 -25.89 42.47 2.91
N LYS A 893 -25.81 41.34 2.20
CA LYS A 893 -26.26 40.04 2.70
C LYS A 893 -25.45 39.57 3.89
N VAL A 894 -24.12 39.69 3.85
CA VAL A 894 -23.27 39.35 4.99
C VAL A 894 -23.58 40.24 6.19
N CYS A 895 -23.76 41.56 5.98
CA CYS A 895 -24.17 42.48 7.05
C CYS A 895 -25.51 42.08 7.68
N ARG A 896 -26.49 41.65 6.86
CA ARG A 896 -27.80 41.16 7.36
C ARG A 896 -27.65 39.89 8.19
N ILE A 897 -26.80 38.95 7.76
CA ILE A 897 -26.53 37.73 8.52
C ILE A 897 -25.90 38.06 9.88
N VAL A 898 -24.88 38.92 9.91
CA VAL A 898 -24.22 39.35 11.16
C VAL A 898 -25.24 39.97 12.11
N LYS A 899 -26.08 40.90 11.62
CA LYS A 899 -27.12 41.55 12.42
C LYS A 899 -28.12 40.54 12.98
N THR A 900 -28.58 39.60 12.15
CA THR A 900 -29.53 38.56 12.58
C THR A 900 -28.93 37.70 13.69
N ILE A 901 -27.66 37.29 13.56
CA ILE A 901 -26.96 36.55 14.61
C ILE A 901 -26.90 37.40 15.89
N CYS A 902 -26.44 38.65 15.80
CA CYS A 902 -26.35 39.57 16.96
C CYS A 902 -27.70 39.79 17.66
N GLU A 903 -28.80 39.87 16.91
CA GLU A 903 -30.16 40.04 17.44
C GLU A 903 -30.66 38.78 18.17
N VAL A 904 -30.30 37.60 17.67
CA VAL A 904 -30.68 36.31 18.28
C VAL A 904 -29.84 36.00 19.52
N VAL A 905 -28.52 36.17 19.43
CA VAL A 905 -27.59 35.70 20.46
C VAL A 905 -27.19 36.77 21.47
N GLY A 906 -27.36 38.06 21.12
CA GLY A 906 -26.78 39.20 21.81
C GLY A 906 -25.36 39.50 21.33
N ARG A 907 -25.03 40.77 21.08
CA ARG A 907 -23.77 41.19 20.44
C ARG A 907 -22.50 40.69 21.14
N ASP A 908 -22.50 40.68 22.47
CA ASP A 908 -21.31 40.36 23.27
C ASP A 908 -21.24 38.87 23.67
N SER A 909 -22.21 38.06 23.23
CA SER A 909 -22.33 36.66 23.67
C SER A 909 -21.42 35.70 22.91
N THR A 910 -20.94 36.06 21.72
CA THR A 910 -20.20 35.14 20.84
C THR A 910 -19.37 35.86 19.78
N GLN A 911 -18.39 35.16 19.20
CA GLN A 911 -17.58 35.66 18.09
C GLN A 911 -18.20 35.28 16.73
N ILE A 912 -18.17 36.24 15.80
CA ILE A 912 -18.63 36.08 14.42
C ILE A 912 -17.45 36.27 13.46
N TYR A 913 -17.13 35.22 12.72
CA TYR A 913 -16.06 35.19 11.73
C TYR A 913 -16.65 35.08 10.31
N ALA A 914 -16.17 35.87 9.34
CA ALA A 914 -16.57 35.73 7.94
C ALA A 914 -15.40 35.29 7.06
N MET A 915 -15.64 34.28 6.23
CA MET A 915 -14.74 33.83 5.17
C MET A 915 -15.40 34.07 3.81
N ILE A 916 -14.97 35.13 3.13
CA ILE A 916 -15.58 35.61 1.88
C ILE A 916 -14.51 35.92 0.84
N LEU A 917 -14.92 36.17 -0.41
CA LEU A 917 -14.02 36.71 -1.42
C LEU A 917 -13.62 38.16 -1.07
N PRO A 918 -12.46 38.66 -1.56
CA PRO A 918 -12.01 40.02 -1.29
C PRO A 918 -13.05 41.05 -1.80
N PRO A 919 -13.63 41.88 -0.91
CA PRO A 919 -14.54 42.97 -1.26
C PRO A 919 -13.81 44.02 -2.09
N ARG A 920 -14.25 44.21 -3.33
CA ARG A 920 -13.58 45.10 -4.29
C ARG A 920 -14.58 45.82 -5.20
N VAL A 921 -14.18 47.00 -5.64
CA VAL A 921 -14.90 47.84 -6.60
C VAL A 921 -13.97 48.20 -7.77
N LYS A 922 -14.56 48.67 -8.86
CA LYS A 922 -13.81 49.23 -9.98
C LYS A 922 -13.49 50.70 -9.69
N ASP A 923 -12.22 51.08 -9.78
CA ASP A 923 -11.83 52.48 -9.80
C ASP A 923 -12.13 53.13 -11.18
N GLU A 924 -11.81 54.41 -11.30
CA GLU A 924 -11.99 55.20 -12.53
C GLU A 924 -11.21 54.65 -13.75
N THR A 925 -10.19 53.81 -13.50
CA THR A 925 -9.39 53.15 -14.54
C THR A 925 -9.88 51.73 -14.86
N GLY A 926 -10.92 51.25 -14.15
CA GLY A 926 -11.44 49.89 -14.28
C GLY A 926 -10.62 48.82 -13.55
N GLN A 927 -9.67 49.21 -12.70
CA GLN A 927 -8.90 48.28 -11.86
C GLN A 927 -9.67 47.91 -10.60
N ASP A 928 -9.44 46.69 -10.12
CA ASP A 928 -10.02 46.21 -8.85
C ASP A 928 -9.26 46.84 -7.67
N VAL A 929 -9.96 47.68 -6.90
CA VAL A 929 -9.46 48.27 -5.64
C VAL A 929 -10.31 47.84 -4.45
N PRO A 930 -9.78 47.85 -3.21
CA PRO A 930 -10.54 47.45 -2.03
C PRO A 930 -11.84 48.27 -1.83
N ASP A 931 -12.94 47.59 -1.51
CA ASP A 931 -14.19 48.24 -1.09
C ASP A 931 -14.12 48.64 0.39
N GLU A 932 -13.39 49.73 0.70
CA GLU A 932 -13.22 50.20 2.07
C GLU A 932 -14.54 50.52 2.78
N GLU A 933 -15.54 51.02 2.05
CA GLU A 933 -16.84 51.32 2.63
C GLU A 933 -17.60 50.04 2.98
N GLY A 934 -17.57 49.04 2.10
CA GLY A 934 -18.07 47.70 2.39
C GLY A 934 -17.40 47.08 3.63
N LEU A 935 -16.08 47.20 3.76
CA LEU A 935 -15.33 46.73 4.93
C LEU A 935 -15.75 47.44 6.22
N LYS A 936 -15.93 48.78 6.19
CA LYS A 936 -16.44 49.55 7.35
C LYS A 936 -17.83 49.10 7.75
N ARG A 937 -18.72 48.83 6.79
CA ARG A 937 -20.08 48.34 7.04
C ARG A 937 -20.10 46.95 7.66
N LEU A 938 -19.23 46.04 7.21
CA LEU A 938 -19.07 44.71 7.82
C LEU A 938 -18.62 44.83 9.28
N CYS A 939 -17.56 45.60 9.54
CA CYS A 939 -17.05 45.84 10.89
C CYS A 939 -18.13 46.49 11.79
N GLY A 940 -18.81 47.52 11.27
CA GLY A 940 -19.89 48.22 11.99
C GLY A 940 -21.16 47.38 12.23
N ALA A 941 -21.39 46.32 11.45
CA ALA A 941 -22.49 45.38 11.69
C ALA A 941 -22.24 44.46 12.90
N GLY A 942 -21.02 44.43 13.43
CA GLY A 942 -20.62 43.56 14.54
C GLY A 942 -19.78 42.35 14.13
N LEU A 943 -19.16 42.36 12.95
CA LEU A 943 -18.27 41.28 12.52
C LEU A 943 -16.91 41.37 13.25
N ASP A 944 -16.54 40.32 13.98
CA ASP A 944 -15.32 40.31 14.80
C ASP A 944 -14.07 39.97 13.98
N GLN A 945 -14.19 38.98 13.10
CA GLN A 945 -13.06 38.45 12.32
C GLN A 945 -13.43 38.33 10.84
N ILE A 946 -12.45 38.54 9.96
CA ILE A 946 -12.63 38.44 8.51
C ILE A 946 -11.46 37.74 7.83
N SER A 947 -11.73 37.02 6.74
CA SER A 947 -10.70 36.38 5.96
C SER A 947 -11.00 36.36 4.47
N PHE A 948 -9.95 36.64 3.70
CA PHE A 948 -9.89 36.46 2.26
C PHE A 948 -8.81 35.42 1.98
N ASN A 949 -9.22 34.19 1.69
CA ASN A 949 -8.28 33.09 1.50
C ASN A 949 -7.52 33.27 0.19
N ILE A 950 -6.20 33.42 0.32
CA ILE A 950 -5.24 33.45 -0.79
C ILE A 950 -5.18 32.09 -1.47
N GLU A 951 -5.33 31.00 -0.70
CA GLU A 951 -5.28 29.57 -1.06
C GLU A 951 -3.97 29.10 -1.68
N ILE A 952 -3.48 29.74 -2.74
CA ILE A 952 -2.19 29.46 -3.38
C ILE A 952 -1.57 30.82 -3.63
N PHE A 953 -0.35 31.12 -3.17
CA PHE A 953 0.26 32.44 -3.29
C PHE A 953 0.79 32.74 -4.69
N ASP A 954 1.41 31.75 -5.33
CA ASP A 954 1.89 31.81 -6.71
C ASP A 954 0.72 32.04 -7.69
N GLU A 955 0.77 33.11 -8.48
CA GLU A 955 -0.34 33.46 -9.39
C GLU A 955 -0.53 32.43 -10.50
N ARG A 956 0.54 31.81 -10.98
CA ARG A 956 0.43 30.76 -11.98
C ARG A 956 -0.27 29.55 -11.40
N CYS A 957 0.21 29.03 -10.27
CA CYS A 957 -0.37 27.87 -9.63
C CYS A 957 -1.84 28.15 -9.25
N ALA A 958 -2.15 29.38 -8.84
CA ALA A 958 -3.52 29.82 -8.64
C ALA A 958 -4.38 29.70 -9.92
N LYS A 959 -3.91 30.19 -11.08
CA LYS A 959 -4.61 30.03 -12.36
C LYS A 959 -4.70 28.57 -12.81
N LYS A 960 -3.68 27.76 -12.50
CA LYS A 960 -3.62 26.32 -12.84
C LYS A 960 -4.61 25.49 -12.03
N TYR A 961 -4.68 25.70 -10.72
CA TYR A 961 -5.41 24.86 -9.77
C TYR A 961 -6.76 25.44 -9.31
N MET A 962 -6.92 26.76 -9.35
CA MET A 962 -8.17 27.44 -9.04
C MET A 962 -8.50 28.53 -10.07
N PRO A 963 -8.60 28.21 -11.37
CA PRO A 963 -8.66 29.16 -12.48
C PRO A 963 -9.64 30.32 -12.30
N GLY A 964 -10.80 30.08 -11.68
CA GLY A 964 -11.74 31.15 -11.34
C GLY A 964 -11.25 32.13 -10.28
N LYS A 965 -10.86 31.63 -9.10
CA LYS A 965 -10.30 32.47 -8.02
C LYS A 965 -8.94 33.05 -8.37
N GLY A 966 -8.10 32.28 -9.05
CA GLY A 966 -6.79 32.68 -9.57
C GLY A 966 -6.85 33.70 -10.69
N GLY A 967 -8.04 33.98 -11.24
CA GLY A 967 -8.27 35.13 -12.10
C GLY A 967 -8.28 36.48 -11.36
N ILE A 968 -8.40 36.48 -10.02
CA ILE A 968 -8.23 37.67 -9.19
C ILE A 968 -6.72 37.82 -8.92
N ALA A 969 -6.17 38.99 -9.25
CA ALA A 969 -4.75 39.26 -9.05
C ALA A 969 -4.34 39.11 -7.57
N ARG A 970 -3.14 38.60 -7.31
CA ARG A 970 -2.61 38.46 -5.94
C ARG A 970 -2.62 39.79 -5.22
N LYS A 971 -2.22 40.85 -5.94
CA LYS A 971 -2.20 42.21 -5.42
C LYS A 971 -3.56 42.66 -4.88
N THR A 972 -4.66 42.30 -5.54
CA THR A 972 -6.02 42.61 -5.05
C THR A 972 -6.31 41.94 -3.71
N TYR A 973 -5.93 40.67 -3.53
CA TYR A 973 -6.04 40.02 -2.20
C TYR A 973 -5.20 40.75 -1.14
N GLN A 974 -3.95 41.09 -1.48
CA GLN A 974 -3.03 41.77 -0.58
C GLN A 974 -3.57 43.13 -0.14
N ASP A 975 -4.00 43.96 -1.10
CA ASP A 975 -4.53 45.29 -0.84
C ASP A 975 -5.82 45.22 0.00
N CYS A 976 -6.71 44.26 -0.28
CA CYS A 976 -7.94 44.07 0.52
C CYS A 976 -7.64 43.61 1.95
N LEU A 977 -6.69 42.70 2.15
CA LEU A 977 -6.27 42.25 3.49
C LEU A 977 -5.68 43.41 4.30
N LEU A 978 -4.85 44.26 3.67
CA LEU A 978 -4.29 45.44 4.31
C LEU A 978 -5.36 46.48 4.67
N ALA A 979 -6.31 46.73 3.76
CA ALA A 979 -7.44 47.63 4.00
C ALA A 979 -8.34 47.12 5.15
N ALA A 980 -8.66 45.82 5.17
CA ALA A 980 -9.44 45.21 6.25
C ALA A 980 -8.71 45.35 7.60
N LYS A 981 -7.39 45.12 7.63
CA LYS A 981 -6.59 45.30 8.84
C LYS A 981 -6.65 46.73 9.35
N ASP A 982 -6.55 47.72 8.47
CA ASP A 982 -6.63 49.13 8.87
C ASP A 982 -8.02 49.50 9.39
N VAL A 983 -9.10 49.03 8.75
CA VAL A 983 -10.48 49.26 9.20
C VAL A 983 -10.71 48.68 10.59
N TRP A 984 -10.34 47.40 10.82
CA TRP A 984 -10.50 46.77 12.13
C TRP A 984 -9.66 47.48 13.18
N ARG A 985 -8.38 47.78 12.90
CA ARG A 985 -7.53 48.53 13.83
C ARG A 985 -8.14 49.87 14.23
N LYS A 986 -8.63 50.66 13.27
CA LYS A 986 -9.27 51.96 13.53
C LYS A 986 -10.56 51.83 14.33
N SER A 987 -11.35 50.78 14.08
CA SER A 987 -12.56 50.49 14.85
C SER A 987 -12.24 50.22 16.31
N LEU A 988 -11.20 49.42 16.58
CA LEU A 988 -10.74 49.09 17.93
C LEU A 988 -10.09 50.27 18.65
N ALA A 989 -9.39 51.13 17.92
CA ALA A 989 -8.85 52.37 18.47
C ALA A 989 -9.94 53.28 19.05
N ARG A 990 -11.09 53.38 18.39
CA ARG A 990 -12.23 54.17 18.90
C ARG A 990 -12.81 53.61 20.21
N GLN A 991 -12.53 52.33 20.51
CA GLN A 991 -12.94 51.65 21.73
C GLN A 991 -11.83 51.68 22.81
N GLY A 992 -10.70 52.37 22.55
CA GLY A 992 -9.54 52.39 23.45
C GLY A 992 -8.73 51.09 23.46
N LEU A 993 -8.91 50.25 22.42
CA LEU A 993 -8.30 48.93 22.29
C LEU A 993 -7.25 48.87 21.16
N GLU A 994 -6.70 49.99 20.69
CA GLU A 994 -5.75 50.00 19.56
C GLU A 994 -4.43 49.27 19.86
N GLN A 995 -4.02 49.24 21.12
CA GLN A 995 -2.83 48.50 21.57
C GLN A 995 -3.14 47.05 21.91
N ALA A 996 -4.42 46.65 21.81
CA ALA A 996 -4.83 45.34 22.20
C ALA A 996 -4.23 44.31 21.24
N ALA A 997 -3.57 43.37 21.88
CA ALA A 997 -2.97 42.18 21.33
C ALA A 997 -3.68 41.58 20.10
N TRP A 998 -5.00 41.45 20.21
CA TRP A 998 -5.85 40.66 19.33
C TRP A 998 -6.18 41.32 17.98
N VAL A 999 -5.75 42.57 17.72
CA VAL A 999 -5.93 43.23 16.42
C VAL A 999 -5.34 42.38 15.28
N VAL A 1000 -4.21 41.71 15.52
CA VAL A 1000 -3.57 40.81 14.53
C VAL A 1000 -4.34 39.50 14.30
N ARG A 1001 -5.30 39.16 15.17
CA ARG A 1001 -6.17 37.98 15.06
C ARG A 1001 -7.50 38.28 14.34
N CYS A 1002 -7.76 39.54 14.01
CA CYS A 1002 -8.99 39.98 13.34
C CYS A 1002 -9.01 39.66 11.84
N VAL A 1003 -7.85 39.65 11.19
CA VAL A 1003 -7.74 39.46 9.73
C VAL A 1003 -6.83 38.27 9.45
N ARG A 1004 -7.38 37.29 8.72
CA ARG A 1004 -6.70 36.02 8.46
C ARG A 1004 -6.68 35.69 6.97
N SER A 1005 -5.80 34.79 6.56
CA SER A 1005 -5.87 34.19 5.23
C SER A 1005 -5.40 32.74 5.27
N MET A 1006 -6.14 31.87 4.59
CA MET A 1006 -5.73 30.49 4.39
C MET A 1006 -4.82 30.34 3.17
N ILE A 1007 -3.80 29.51 3.29
CA ILE A 1007 -2.93 29.03 2.22
C ILE A 1007 -2.86 27.50 2.26
N ILE A 1008 -2.73 26.87 1.10
CA ILE A 1008 -2.69 25.43 0.90
C ILE A 1008 -1.24 25.02 0.68
N LEU A 1009 -0.70 24.22 1.59
CA LEU A 1009 0.63 23.62 1.44
C LEU A 1009 0.58 22.45 0.46
N GLY A 1010 1.33 22.52 -0.63
CA GLY A 1010 1.50 21.41 -1.60
C GLY A 1010 1.01 21.67 -3.03
N LEU A 1011 0.42 22.84 -3.31
CA LEU A 1011 -0.04 23.23 -4.66
C LEU A 1011 0.81 24.34 -5.31
N GLU A 1012 1.91 24.73 -4.69
CA GLU A 1012 2.92 25.65 -5.21
C GLU A 1012 4.30 25.23 -4.69
N SER A 1013 5.36 25.85 -5.23
CA SER A 1013 6.74 25.60 -4.80
C SER A 1013 6.95 25.97 -3.33
N GLN A 1014 7.92 25.32 -2.66
CA GLN A 1014 8.26 25.65 -1.26
C GLN A 1014 8.65 27.12 -1.12
N ASP A 1015 9.36 27.66 -2.10
CA ASP A 1015 9.81 29.05 -2.10
C ASP A 1015 8.65 30.03 -2.20
N SER A 1016 7.68 29.79 -3.10
CA SER A 1016 6.50 30.65 -3.21
C SER A 1016 5.63 30.58 -1.95
N PHE A 1017 5.41 29.37 -1.44
CA PHE A 1017 4.70 29.18 -0.17
C PHE A 1017 5.36 29.98 0.96
N ARG A 1018 6.68 29.87 1.13
CA ARG A 1018 7.44 30.62 2.14
C ARG A 1018 7.32 32.14 1.95
N LYS A 1019 7.38 32.65 0.71
CA LYS A 1019 7.16 34.07 0.41
C LYS A 1019 5.77 34.54 0.83
N GLY A 1020 4.73 33.76 0.53
CA GLY A 1020 3.37 34.06 0.95
C GLY A 1020 3.21 34.10 2.47
N MET A 1021 3.81 33.13 3.15
CA MET A 1021 3.84 33.07 4.62
C MET A 1021 4.56 34.27 5.23
N GLN A 1022 5.76 34.61 4.74
CA GLN A 1022 6.52 35.78 5.19
C GLN A 1022 5.72 37.06 4.98
N TRP A 1023 5.12 37.24 3.80
CA TRP A 1023 4.29 38.41 3.50
C TRP A 1023 3.13 38.56 4.50
N MET A 1024 2.41 37.49 4.81
CA MET A 1024 1.32 37.53 5.80
C MET A 1024 1.83 37.91 7.20
N LEU A 1025 2.92 37.28 7.66
CA LEU A 1025 3.53 37.54 8.96
C LEU A 1025 4.06 38.99 9.08
N ASP A 1026 4.70 39.51 8.03
CA ASP A 1026 5.26 40.86 8.00
C ASP A 1026 4.18 41.95 8.00
N ASN A 1027 2.99 41.61 7.51
CA ASN A 1027 1.85 42.50 7.42
C ASN A 1027 0.81 42.29 8.51
N GLY A 1028 1.07 41.45 9.52
CA GLY A 1028 0.15 41.25 10.64
C GLY A 1028 -1.19 40.61 10.23
N ILE A 1029 -1.16 39.76 9.20
CA ILE A 1029 -2.26 38.88 8.78
C ILE A 1029 -2.00 37.48 9.34
N GLN A 1030 -2.96 36.89 10.06
CA GLN A 1030 -2.79 35.56 10.65
C GLN A 1030 -2.87 34.48 9.56
N PRO A 1031 -1.81 33.68 9.34
CA PRO A 1031 -1.85 32.63 8.34
C PRO A 1031 -2.53 31.38 8.89
N ILE A 1032 -3.39 30.78 8.07
CA ILE A 1032 -3.99 29.47 8.30
C ILE A 1032 -3.47 28.52 7.24
N ILE A 1033 -2.92 27.37 7.64
CA ILE A 1033 -2.34 26.42 6.70
C ILE A 1033 -3.24 25.21 6.61
N SER A 1034 -3.81 25.00 5.43
CA SER A 1034 -4.42 23.73 5.06
C SER A 1034 -3.38 22.87 4.36
N LEU A 1035 -3.35 21.58 4.67
CA LEU A 1035 -2.59 20.64 3.85
C LEU A 1035 -3.38 20.35 2.58
N PHE A 1036 -2.71 20.34 1.43
CA PHE A 1036 -3.31 19.77 0.23
C PHE A 1036 -3.48 18.27 0.45
N ARG A 1037 -4.69 17.78 0.19
CA ARG A 1037 -4.94 16.36 0.05
C ARG A 1037 -5.78 16.10 -1.20
N PRO A 1038 -5.49 15.02 -1.94
CA PRO A 1038 -6.32 14.57 -3.05
C PRO A 1038 -7.72 14.21 -2.55
N LEU A 1039 -8.75 14.59 -3.30
CA LEU A 1039 -10.14 14.24 -3.01
C LEU A 1039 -10.71 13.49 -4.19
N LYS A 1040 -11.50 12.46 -3.90
CA LYS A 1040 -12.21 11.67 -4.90
C LYS A 1040 -13.12 12.57 -5.75
N GLU A 1041 -13.30 12.20 -7.02
CA GLU A 1041 -14.16 12.94 -7.97
C GLU A 1041 -13.69 14.38 -8.25
N THR A 1042 -12.44 14.71 -7.92
CA THR A 1042 -11.82 15.99 -8.29
C THR A 1042 -10.77 15.79 -9.37
N PRO A 1043 -10.46 16.81 -10.19
CA PRO A 1043 -9.39 16.72 -11.18
C PRO A 1043 -7.98 16.44 -10.59
N LEU A 1044 -7.81 16.56 -9.27
CA LEU A 1044 -6.57 16.23 -8.55
C LEU A 1044 -6.68 14.98 -7.67
N GLN A 1045 -7.69 14.12 -7.89
CA GLN A 1045 -7.87 12.88 -7.11
C GLN A 1045 -6.63 11.96 -7.15
N ASP A 1046 -5.90 11.95 -8.26
CA ASP A 1046 -4.73 11.11 -8.48
C ASP A 1046 -3.43 11.77 -8.02
N ALA A 1047 -3.47 13.04 -7.59
CA ALA A 1047 -2.29 13.72 -7.05
C ALA A 1047 -1.78 13.02 -5.78
N VAL A 1048 -0.56 13.32 -5.36
CA VAL A 1048 0.01 12.84 -4.10
C VAL A 1048 0.39 14.04 -3.24
N ALA A 1049 -0.07 14.03 -1.99
CA ALA A 1049 0.18 15.09 -1.02
C ALA A 1049 1.68 15.22 -0.70
N SER A 1050 2.07 16.35 -0.13
CA SER A 1050 3.42 16.56 0.39
C SER A 1050 3.81 15.54 1.46
N SER A 1051 5.08 15.14 1.46
CA SER A 1051 5.60 14.20 2.47
C SER A 1051 5.47 14.74 3.90
N MET A 1052 5.24 13.86 4.85
CA MET A 1052 5.09 14.19 6.27
C MET A 1052 6.34 14.88 6.82
N ILE A 1053 7.54 14.48 6.37
CA ILE A 1053 8.80 15.14 6.76
C ILE A 1053 8.80 16.61 6.31
N TYR A 1054 8.38 16.90 5.09
CA TYR A 1054 8.33 18.28 4.61
C TYR A 1054 7.31 19.12 5.39
N VAL A 1055 6.14 18.55 5.66
CA VAL A 1055 5.10 19.21 6.47
C VAL A 1055 5.61 19.51 7.89
N TYR A 1056 6.27 18.54 8.53
CA TYR A 1056 6.86 18.69 9.86
C TYR A 1056 7.94 19.80 9.89
N LYS A 1057 8.89 19.76 8.95
CA LYS A 1057 9.93 20.80 8.83
C LYS A 1057 9.32 22.19 8.58
N THR A 1058 8.26 22.26 7.77
CA THR A 1058 7.54 23.50 7.49
C THR A 1058 6.91 24.09 8.75
N TYR A 1059 6.30 23.26 9.61
CA TYR A 1059 5.76 23.72 10.89
C TYR A 1059 6.83 24.40 11.76
N PHE A 1060 7.98 23.76 11.97
CA PHE A 1060 9.06 24.33 12.79
C PHE A 1060 9.71 25.56 12.17
N TYR A 1061 9.86 25.58 10.84
CA TYR A 1061 10.32 26.76 10.13
C TYR A 1061 9.41 27.96 10.43
N LEU A 1062 8.08 27.77 10.34
CA LEU A 1062 7.12 28.84 10.56
C LEU A 1062 7.05 29.27 12.03
N ARG A 1063 7.15 28.32 12.97
CA ARG A 1063 7.28 28.62 14.40
C ARG A 1063 8.46 29.57 14.64
N ARG A 1064 9.62 29.27 14.07
CA ARG A 1064 10.80 30.14 14.16
C ARG A 1064 10.56 31.52 13.55
N GLU A 1065 9.89 31.59 12.40
CA GLU A 1065 9.57 32.87 11.76
C GLU A 1065 8.56 33.72 12.56
N ILE A 1066 7.62 33.08 13.25
CA ILE A 1066 6.70 33.75 14.19
C ILE A 1066 7.48 34.26 15.40
N SER A 1067 8.35 33.45 16.01
CA SER A 1067 9.15 33.84 17.17
C SER A 1067 10.04 35.05 16.90
N LYS A 1068 10.62 35.18 15.69
CA LYS A 1068 11.39 36.38 15.30
C LYS A 1068 10.58 37.68 15.34
N ARG A 1069 9.25 37.59 15.27
CA ARG A 1069 8.32 38.72 15.26
C ARG A 1069 7.57 38.85 16.59
N TYR A 1070 7.96 38.07 17.60
CA TYR A 1070 7.30 38.02 18.90
C TYR A 1070 7.21 39.41 19.55
N GLU A 1071 8.32 40.16 19.60
CA GLU A 1071 8.34 41.52 20.18
C GLU A 1071 7.44 42.50 19.42
N ARG A 1072 7.51 42.47 18.08
CA ARG A 1072 6.71 43.33 17.19
C ARG A 1072 5.21 43.16 17.41
N TYR A 1073 4.78 41.95 17.76
CA TYR A 1073 3.37 41.60 17.94
C TYR A 1073 3.05 41.16 19.37
N LYS A 1074 3.87 41.54 20.37
CA LYS A 1074 3.71 41.25 21.81
C LYS A 1074 3.31 39.80 22.14
N GLY A 1075 3.79 38.83 21.37
CA GLY A 1075 3.56 37.39 21.62
C GLY A 1075 2.21 36.81 21.20
N ILE A 1076 1.45 37.49 20.34
CA ILE A 1076 0.03 37.13 20.09
C ILE A 1076 -0.18 36.34 18.79
N TYR A 1077 0.87 36.13 18.01
CA TYR A 1077 0.77 35.36 16.77
C TYR A 1077 0.73 33.87 17.04
N ILE A 1078 -0.37 33.23 16.63
CA ILE A 1078 -0.49 31.77 16.59
C ILE A 1078 -0.59 31.29 15.14
N LEU A 1079 -0.23 30.04 14.92
CA LEU A 1079 -0.44 29.38 13.63
C LEU A 1079 -1.84 28.78 13.61
N GLY A 1080 -2.63 29.07 12.57
CA GLY A 1080 -4.01 28.56 12.46
C GLY A 1080 -5.03 29.30 13.33
N PRO A 1081 -6.28 28.81 13.41
CA PRO A 1081 -7.37 29.46 14.14
C PRO A 1081 -7.19 29.47 15.66
N ASP A 1082 -7.83 30.44 16.34
CA ASP A 1082 -7.79 30.58 17.80
C ASP A 1082 -8.57 29.46 18.52
N CYS A 1083 -9.68 29.00 17.94
CA CYS A 1083 -10.45 27.89 18.50
C CYS A 1083 -9.74 26.55 18.23
N THR A 1084 -9.42 25.80 19.29
CA THR A 1084 -8.85 24.45 19.23
C THR A 1084 -9.65 23.50 18.34
N CYS A 1085 -10.99 23.51 18.40
CA CYS A 1085 -11.81 22.64 17.56
C CYS A 1085 -11.76 23.03 16.06
N CYS A 1086 -11.49 24.31 15.75
CA CYS A 1086 -11.33 24.80 14.38
C CYS A 1086 -9.92 24.56 13.81
N GLN A 1087 -8.98 24.11 14.63
CA GLN A 1087 -7.64 23.74 14.18
C GLN A 1087 -7.61 22.35 13.52
N ASN A 1088 -8.72 21.60 13.55
CA ASN A 1088 -8.85 20.20 13.16
C ASN A 1088 -8.20 19.84 11.82
N ASN A 1089 -8.42 20.65 10.79
CA ASN A 1089 -7.91 20.41 9.44
C ASN A 1089 -6.74 21.32 9.04
N THR A 1090 -6.10 21.97 10.02
CA THR A 1090 -5.00 22.91 9.78
C THR A 1090 -3.70 22.46 10.42
N LEU A 1091 -2.57 22.84 9.83
CA LEU A 1091 -1.24 22.59 10.41
C LEU A 1091 -0.99 23.58 11.57
N SER A 1092 -1.50 23.25 12.75
CA SER A 1092 -1.44 24.06 13.98
C SER A 1092 -1.59 23.19 15.23
N LEU A 1093 -1.21 23.73 16.40
CA LEU A 1093 -1.48 23.15 17.71
C LEU A 1093 -2.08 24.23 18.65
N PRO A 1094 -2.84 23.83 19.69
CA PRO A 1094 -3.39 24.76 20.67
C PRO A 1094 -2.35 25.69 21.31
N GLU A 1095 -2.75 26.92 21.64
CA GLU A 1095 -1.85 27.94 22.20
C GLU A 1095 -1.36 27.59 23.62
N ASN A 1096 -2.15 26.87 24.41
CA ASN A 1096 -1.82 26.46 25.78
C ASN A 1096 -0.79 25.31 25.87
N LEU A 1097 -0.37 24.76 24.73
CA LEU A 1097 0.80 23.89 24.61
C LEU A 1097 2.11 24.69 24.51
N LEU A 1098 2.02 25.91 23.97
CA LEU A 1098 3.12 26.80 23.61
C LEU A 1098 3.59 27.61 24.81
#